data_AF-A0A420TTR0-F1
#
_entry.id   AF-A0A420TTR0-F1
#
_cell.length_a   1.000
_cell.length_b   1.000
_cell.length_c   1.000
_cell.angle_alpha   90.00
_cell.angle_beta   90.00
_cell.angle_gamma   90.00
#
_symmetry.space_group_name_H-M   'P 1'
#
loop_
_entity.id
_entity.type
_entity.pdbx_description
1 polymer ?
#
loop_
_entity_poly.entity_id
_entity_poly.type
_entity_poly.pdbx_seq_one_letter_code
_entity_poly.pdbx_strand_id
1 'polypeptide(L)'
;MHILPVLCSLLVSALAEDVPPQFDDGQLTGNGFGIPGINATYDYVIVGGGTAGALAAARLTEHSNATVALVEAGGFYELSNGNVSQLPFRINDWKGSGGASSWQPLIDWGYFTQPQNNGKKIHYAQGRTFGGSSARNLMMFNRPTKGAYKHWAEKVGDDAYTWDNMLKFNTRTMKFSDNSQHRPQNATGLYDTAAFSDKGGPLHLTFPGYVFPVSWDAIKAFEALGFKEIPSFTAGVLQGWGWWQFSINPETGLRDSSESSFLQQSLGRPGLTTYINTMTRKILFSGKKAVGVTVDNYGRQSFNLTARKEVIVAAGLWSSPQLLMVSGIGPEETLKKFDIPVLSNLPGVGQGTHDSAAVHGPIWEIEGISTGGWKEPSKMKEAITEFNQHKKGPLTNGGVDVGAFEKIPVANLSKKAQEDLAQYPDDWPEVEFIMQMVDPPAGATGKNYAAMTIRMVGTVSRGNMTISSASNLDPPVIDPNWLRADTDKEVALYALRRARQLWEHIPSKIGKEIYPGANITSDEHLLDLTYDNLDPTHHGTASYGPILRSSFQQDENSAEQASHSTTQTDSLNLGIGDDRKKKLGVLWGSALMQLPLWGFNLSYGIFEEYWTSNWTLDGDLSITGTVGTTSNGVMYISMPFLFAIFTRYWAHHRLKAELVGLIIAFLGFILSSFSTHVWHLMVTQGVMAAFGCTLVYSPATCSLGEWYATGNRAIAYGIILSCRNIVGSVCPFLLRYLLDQYGFRWTIRIWAFILAGSGLLSIVLVPTHPSKMVAREGKPPRIPWTFLKHRGIYTYFVAVMVQSSGYCLPQTYLPTFAREFNGASQAISTLLLTLHNIPGILSCFFFGWLTDNKYHQFSAATITCLSAFASSASVFLLWGLSVDGSPALTLVFAIVFGFFAGGYSATWGGITKELESEAEEHNETIDSSLTYGLLNGARGIGFVSGGLVSIPLLSAGDTGWGGRFGYGTKYGPLMVFTGIAVAFGGLGLIRAARLRQRKTSASG
;
A
#
# COMPACT_ATOMS: atom_id res chain seq x y z
N MET A 1 36.92 36.98 -15.04
CA MET A 1 37.33 36.40 -13.74
C MET A 1 36.31 36.90 -12.71
N HIS A 2 35.79 36.07 -11.80
CA HIS A 2 34.68 36.34 -10.83
C HIS A 2 33.24 35.94 -11.21
N ILE A 3 33.00 34.75 -11.77
CA ILE A 3 31.65 34.13 -11.76
C ILE A 3 31.66 32.70 -11.15
N LEU A 4 32.83 32.05 -11.08
CA LEU A 4 32.95 30.69 -10.55
C LEU A 4 32.73 30.52 -9.02
N PRO A 5 33.05 31.48 -8.13
CA PRO A 5 32.86 31.27 -6.69
C PRO A 5 31.40 31.39 -6.23
N VAL A 6 30.55 32.08 -6.99
CA VAL A 6 29.11 32.29 -6.67
C VAL A 6 28.27 31.09 -7.11
N LEU A 7 28.71 30.36 -8.13
CA LEU A 7 28.05 29.13 -8.58
C LEU A 7 28.32 27.94 -7.65
N CYS A 8 29.49 27.88 -7.00
CA CYS A 8 29.79 26.79 -6.06
C CYS A 8 29.06 26.92 -4.71
N SER A 9 28.76 28.13 -4.24
CA SER A 9 27.96 28.32 -3.02
C SER A 9 26.45 28.08 -3.25
N LEU A 10 25.95 28.22 -4.49
CA LEU A 10 24.56 27.88 -4.83
C LEU A 10 24.33 26.38 -5.08
N LEU A 11 25.37 25.61 -5.40
CA LEU A 11 25.28 24.17 -5.68
C LEU A 11 25.42 23.28 -4.43
N VAL A 12 26.03 23.76 -3.35
CA VAL A 12 26.18 22.98 -2.11
C VAL A 12 24.96 23.08 -1.19
N SER A 13 24.12 24.11 -1.32
CA SER A 13 22.83 24.20 -0.59
C SER A 13 21.66 23.51 -1.29
N ALA A 14 21.85 22.95 -2.49
CA ALA A 14 20.79 22.29 -3.27
C ALA A 14 20.83 20.74 -3.18
N LEU A 15 21.77 20.16 -2.42
CA LEU A 15 21.92 18.71 -2.25
C LEU A 15 21.81 18.22 -0.79
N ALA A 16 21.48 19.13 0.13
CA ALA A 16 20.80 18.76 1.35
C ALA A 16 19.35 19.21 1.15
N GLU A 17 18.42 18.27 0.97
CA GLU A 17 17.04 18.57 1.35
C GLU A 17 17.09 18.77 2.86
N ASP A 18 17.28 20.02 3.28
CA ASP A 18 16.70 20.48 4.52
C ASP A 18 15.20 20.25 4.34
N VAL A 19 14.72 19.16 4.95
CA VAL A 19 13.28 19.01 5.22
C VAL A 19 12.90 20.33 5.89
N PRO A 20 12.06 21.18 5.27
CA PRO A 20 11.66 22.42 5.90
C PRO A 20 11.17 22.07 7.30
N PRO A 21 11.55 22.84 8.34
CA PRO A 21 11.10 22.53 9.69
C PRO A 21 9.59 22.33 9.59
N GLN A 22 9.12 21.15 10.02
CA GLN A 22 7.70 20.80 10.04
C GLN A 22 6.92 21.67 11.06
N PHE A 23 7.39 22.88 11.37
CA PHE A 23 6.88 23.83 12.35
C PHE A 23 6.81 25.17 11.66
N ASP A 24 5.63 25.47 11.13
CA ASP A 24 5.26 26.84 10.81
C ASP A 24 3.85 27.09 11.38
N ASP A 25 3.85 27.80 12.51
CA ASP A 25 2.83 28.70 13.04
C ASP A 25 1.34 28.27 13.00
N GLY A 26 1.06 26.98 13.13
CA GLY A 26 -0.28 26.46 13.47
C GLY A 26 -1.34 26.61 12.37
N GLN A 27 -0.96 26.87 11.12
CA GLN A 27 -1.90 26.96 9.99
C GLN A 27 -2.11 25.64 9.22
N LEU A 28 -1.21 24.66 9.35
CA LEU A 28 -1.31 23.37 8.65
C LEU A 28 -1.83 22.28 9.59
N THR A 29 -2.93 21.64 9.21
CA THR A 29 -3.63 20.59 9.98
C THR A 29 -2.93 19.22 10.03
N GLY A 30 -1.76 19.03 9.40
CA GLY A 30 -1.19 17.69 9.19
C GLY A 30 0.32 17.60 8.95
N ASN A 31 1.13 18.39 9.64
CA ASN A 31 2.60 18.37 9.52
C ASN A 31 3.28 17.09 10.06
N GLY A 32 2.58 16.30 10.89
CA GLY A 32 3.11 15.07 11.50
C GLY A 32 2.93 13.80 10.68
N PHE A 33 2.45 13.87 9.43
CA PHE A 33 2.19 12.69 8.59
C PHE A 33 3.22 12.51 7.48
N GLY A 34 3.69 11.28 7.31
CA GLY A 34 4.62 10.90 6.25
C GLY A 34 3.91 10.78 4.91
N ILE A 35 4.61 11.10 3.82
CA ILE A 35 4.04 11.05 2.48
C ILE A 35 4.14 9.61 1.94
N PRO A 36 3.01 8.90 1.70
CA PRO A 36 3.07 7.53 1.21
C PRO A 36 3.68 7.42 -0.19
N GLY A 37 4.49 6.39 -0.42
CA GLY A 37 5.16 6.15 -1.70
C GLY A 37 6.41 7.02 -1.91
N ILE A 38 6.97 7.58 -0.84
CA ILE A 38 8.25 8.27 -0.83
C ILE A 38 9.17 7.57 0.18
N ASN A 39 10.35 7.15 -0.29
CA ASN A 39 11.36 6.61 0.62
C ASN A 39 11.86 7.72 1.54
N ALA A 40 12.03 7.41 2.81
CA ALA A 40 12.51 8.38 3.80
C ALA A 40 13.41 7.69 4.84
N THR A 41 14.31 8.45 5.45
CA THR A 41 15.30 7.94 6.41
C THR A 41 15.09 8.58 7.78
N TYR A 42 15.02 7.74 8.81
CA TYR A 42 14.82 8.12 10.21
C TYR A 42 15.93 7.57 11.10
N ASP A 43 16.06 8.05 12.33
CA ASP A 43 16.91 7.39 13.31
C ASP A 43 16.28 6.06 13.72
N TYR A 44 14.97 6.09 13.99
CA TYR A 44 14.18 4.93 14.37
C TYR A 44 13.00 4.75 13.44
N VAL A 45 12.75 3.50 13.04
CA VAL A 45 11.50 3.13 12.37
C VAL A 45 10.75 2.14 13.25
N ILE A 46 9.57 2.53 13.72
CA ILE A 46 8.72 1.75 14.61
C ILE A 46 7.60 1.13 13.77
N VAL A 47 7.53 -0.19 13.77
CA VAL A 47 6.53 -0.98 13.05
C VAL A 47 5.37 -1.30 13.97
N GLY A 48 4.19 -0.72 13.70
CA GLY A 48 2.99 -0.84 14.52
C GLY A 48 2.80 0.40 15.40
N GLY A 49 1.73 1.15 15.16
CA GLY A 49 1.26 2.28 15.96
C GLY A 49 0.38 1.89 17.14
N GLY A 50 0.54 0.64 17.63
CA GLY A 50 -0.23 0.08 18.72
C GLY A 50 0.21 0.55 20.11
N THR A 51 -0.23 -0.18 21.15
CA THR A 51 -0.01 0.17 22.57
C THR A 51 1.45 0.49 22.90
N ALA A 52 2.39 -0.37 22.52
CA ALA A 52 3.82 -0.15 22.77
C ALA A 52 4.45 0.82 21.76
N GLY A 53 4.05 0.76 20.49
CA GLY A 53 4.66 1.56 19.42
C GLY A 53 4.40 3.06 19.54
N ALA A 54 3.15 3.44 19.88
CA ALA A 54 2.80 4.84 20.13
C ALA A 54 3.56 5.41 21.34
N LEU A 55 3.68 4.64 22.43
CA LEU A 55 4.47 5.03 23.60
C LEU A 55 5.96 5.18 23.24
N ALA A 56 6.54 4.23 22.53
CA ALA A 56 7.94 4.28 22.12
C ALA A 56 8.22 5.50 21.23
N ALA A 57 7.34 5.80 20.27
CA ALA A 57 7.43 6.98 19.41
C ALA A 57 7.41 8.28 20.23
N ALA A 58 6.46 8.39 21.16
CA ALA A 58 6.33 9.56 22.02
C ALA A 58 7.55 9.75 22.93
N ARG A 59 8.11 8.68 23.49
CA ARG A 59 9.29 8.75 24.38
C ARG A 59 10.60 8.98 23.63
N LEU A 60 10.79 8.37 22.47
CA LEU A 60 11.99 8.59 21.64
C LEU A 60 12.08 10.03 21.13
N THR A 61 10.94 10.69 20.92
CA THR A 61 10.87 12.09 20.50
C THR A 61 10.71 13.07 21.67
N GLU A 62 10.65 12.57 22.91
CA GLU A 62 10.57 13.38 24.12
C GLU A 62 11.97 13.90 24.47
N HIS A 63 12.15 15.23 24.42
CA HIS A 63 13.42 15.91 24.74
C HIS A 63 14.64 15.40 23.94
N SER A 64 14.43 15.02 22.68
CA SER A 64 15.48 14.54 21.78
C SER A 64 15.37 15.18 20.40
N ASN A 65 16.47 15.18 19.64
CA ASN A 65 16.48 15.54 18.22
C ASN A 65 16.36 14.29 17.32
N ALA A 66 15.93 13.14 17.86
CA ALA A 66 15.80 11.92 17.08
C ALA A 66 14.63 12.03 16.11
N THR A 67 14.84 11.59 14.86
CA THR A 67 13.73 11.44 13.91
C THR A 67 13.17 10.02 13.94
N VAL A 68 11.85 9.90 14.03
CA VAL A 68 11.13 8.65 14.23
C VAL A 68 10.02 8.53 13.20
N ALA A 69 9.99 7.40 12.47
CA ALA A 69 8.83 7.00 11.69
C ALA A 69 7.98 6.01 12.50
N LEU A 70 6.71 6.35 12.75
CA LEU A 70 5.72 5.43 13.31
C LEU A 70 4.82 4.91 12.19
N VAL A 71 4.85 3.61 11.92
CA VAL A 71 4.14 3.00 10.79
C VAL A 71 2.97 2.16 11.29
N GLU A 72 1.75 2.49 10.89
CA GLU A 72 0.53 1.77 11.33
C GLU A 72 -0.33 1.35 10.15
N ALA A 73 -0.74 0.07 10.12
CA ALA A 73 -1.51 -0.52 9.03
C ALA A 73 -2.97 -0.02 8.98
N GLY A 74 -3.50 0.50 10.08
CA GLY A 74 -4.82 1.10 10.18
C GLY A 74 -4.82 2.63 10.26
N GLY A 75 -6.04 3.16 10.41
CA GLY A 75 -6.31 4.60 10.59
C GLY A 75 -6.43 5.00 12.05
N PHE A 76 -7.03 6.17 12.30
CA PHE A 76 -7.54 6.56 13.61
C PHE A 76 -8.90 5.89 13.86
N TYR A 77 -9.13 5.33 15.05
CA TYR A 77 -10.29 4.47 15.31
C TYR A 77 -11.59 5.26 15.40
N GLU A 78 -11.53 6.48 15.91
CA GLU A 78 -12.64 7.42 15.98
C GLU A 78 -13.08 7.92 14.60
N LEU A 79 -12.14 7.99 13.64
CA LEU A 79 -12.44 8.36 12.26
C LEU A 79 -12.90 7.15 11.44
N SER A 80 -12.29 5.99 11.66
CA SER A 80 -12.52 4.79 10.84
C SER A 80 -13.72 3.98 11.31
N ASN A 81 -14.08 4.04 12.60
CA ASN A 81 -15.20 3.30 13.18
C ASN A 81 -16.23 4.21 13.89
N GLY A 82 -16.09 5.53 13.73
CA GLY A 82 -16.96 6.54 14.33
C GLY A 82 -16.77 6.71 15.84
N ASN A 83 -17.44 7.73 16.39
CA ASN A 83 -17.34 8.13 17.80
C ASN A 83 -17.70 7.01 18.80
N VAL A 84 -18.46 6.00 18.37
CA VAL A 84 -18.82 4.85 19.22
C VAL A 84 -17.61 4.06 19.71
N SER A 85 -16.52 4.08 18.95
CA SER A 85 -15.26 3.41 19.32
C SER A 85 -14.53 4.04 20.51
N GLN A 86 -14.87 5.29 20.85
CA GLN A 86 -14.33 6.02 22.00
C GLN A 86 -15.16 5.80 23.28
N LEU A 87 -16.40 5.32 23.16
CA LEU A 87 -17.32 5.19 24.29
C LEU A 87 -17.07 3.90 25.08
N PRO A 88 -16.78 3.99 26.40
CA PRO A 88 -16.65 2.81 27.26
C PRO A 88 -17.81 1.82 27.20
N PHE A 89 -19.04 2.29 27.08
CA PHE A 89 -20.22 1.40 27.04
C PHE A 89 -20.29 0.50 25.80
N ARG A 90 -19.61 0.89 24.71
CA ARG A 90 -19.63 0.18 23.40
C ARG A 90 -18.52 -0.86 23.26
N ILE A 91 -17.78 -1.11 24.32
CA ILE A 91 -16.60 -1.98 24.37
C ILE A 91 -16.87 -3.44 24.02
N ASN A 92 -18.12 -3.86 24.20
CA ASN A 92 -18.57 -5.23 23.95
C ASN A 92 -19.06 -5.43 22.52
N ASP A 93 -19.08 -4.39 21.69
CA ASP A 93 -19.47 -4.51 20.30
C ASP A 93 -18.31 -5.17 19.51
N TRP A 94 -18.63 -6.23 18.75
CA TRP A 94 -17.69 -6.97 17.88
C TRP A 94 -16.47 -7.56 18.61
N LYS A 95 -16.65 -8.04 19.85
CA LYS A 95 -15.56 -8.49 20.75
C LYS A 95 -15.23 -10.00 20.72
N GLY A 96 -15.55 -10.75 19.66
CA GLY A 96 -15.24 -12.19 19.59
C GLY A 96 -16.46 -13.07 19.35
N SER A 97 -16.54 -14.22 20.06
CA SER A 97 -17.34 -15.47 19.89
C SER A 97 -18.77 -15.44 19.28
N GLY A 98 -19.36 -14.28 18.99
CA GLY A 98 -20.60 -14.09 18.24
C GLY A 98 -20.58 -14.51 16.76
N GLY A 99 -19.67 -15.41 16.37
CA GLY A 99 -19.58 -15.99 15.02
C GLY A 99 -18.66 -15.24 14.05
N ALA A 100 -18.53 -15.77 12.83
CA ALA A 100 -17.56 -15.31 11.82
C ALA A 100 -17.75 -13.86 11.33
N SER A 101 -18.91 -13.26 11.57
CA SER A 101 -19.25 -11.88 11.22
C SER A 101 -19.13 -10.90 12.39
N SER A 102 -18.75 -11.35 13.59
CA SER A 102 -18.69 -10.55 14.82
C SER A 102 -17.36 -9.79 14.96
N TRP A 103 -16.98 -9.05 13.92
CA TRP A 103 -15.76 -8.23 13.91
C TRP A 103 -15.94 -6.99 13.03
N GLN A 104 -15.16 -5.93 13.28
CA GLN A 104 -15.22 -4.67 12.53
C GLN A 104 -13.95 -4.51 11.66
N PRO A 105 -14.01 -4.75 10.34
CA PRO A 105 -12.84 -4.76 9.47
C PRO A 105 -12.08 -3.44 9.36
N LEU A 106 -12.70 -2.32 9.74
CA LEU A 106 -12.06 -1.00 9.68
C LEU A 106 -11.02 -0.79 10.78
N ILE A 107 -11.10 -1.53 11.90
CA ILE A 107 -10.20 -1.37 13.07
C ILE A 107 -9.74 -2.69 13.69
N ASP A 108 -10.00 -3.83 13.04
CA ASP A 108 -9.64 -5.17 13.49
C ASP A 108 -8.93 -5.92 12.36
N TRP A 109 -7.94 -6.74 12.71
CA TRP A 109 -7.25 -7.61 11.77
C TRP A 109 -8.11 -8.76 11.23
N GLY A 110 -9.18 -9.14 11.93
CA GLY A 110 -10.04 -10.26 11.54
C GLY A 110 -9.35 -11.61 11.67
N TYR A 111 -8.49 -11.77 12.66
CA TYR A 111 -7.79 -13.03 12.91
C TYR A 111 -8.72 -14.09 13.49
N PHE A 112 -8.56 -15.33 13.03
CA PHE A 112 -9.29 -16.48 13.55
C PHE A 112 -8.30 -17.56 13.97
N THR A 113 -8.59 -18.21 15.09
CA THR A 113 -7.84 -19.37 15.55
C THR A 113 -8.05 -20.57 14.61
N GLN A 114 -7.15 -21.55 14.71
CA GLN A 114 -7.45 -22.92 14.30
C GLN A 114 -8.59 -23.49 15.15
N PRO A 115 -9.28 -24.54 14.66
CA PRO A 115 -10.31 -25.22 15.44
C PRO A 115 -9.83 -25.55 16.86
N GLN A 116 -10.50 -25.00 17.87
CA GLN A 116 -10.20 -25.27 19.28
C GLN A 116 -10.91 -26.56 19.73
N ASN A 117 -10.96 -26.84 21.03
CA ASN A 117 -11.52 -28.10 21.56
C ASN A 117 -12.97 -28.40 21.12
N ASN A 118 -13.76 -27.37 20.81
CA ASN A 118 -15.12 -27.48 20.29
C ASN A 118 -15.20 -27.65 18.75
N GLY A 119 -14.06 -27.76 18.06
CA GLY A 119 -13.98 -27.81 16.60
C GLY A 119 -14.29 -26.48 15.88
N LYS A 120 -14.55 -25.39 16.62
CA LYS A 120 -14.89 -24.08 16.07
C LYS A 120 -13.63 -23.21 15.95
N LYS A 121 -13.58 -22.41 14.89
CA LYS A 121 -12.65 -21.28 14.79
C LYS A 121 -13.23 -20.10 15.54
N ILE A 122 -12.41 -19.43 16.33
CA ILE A 122 -12.83 -18.32 17.19
C ILE A 122 -12.14 -17.05 16.70
N HIS A 123 -12.90 -15.96 16.57
CA HIS A 123 -12.35 -14.64 16.24
C HIS A 123 -11.46 -14.17 17.38
N TYR A 124 -10.21 -13.85 17.07
CA TYR A 124 -9.25 -13.26 17.99
C TYR A 124 -9.09 -11.78 17.67
N ALA A 125 -9.85 -10.93 18.36
CA ALA A 125 -9.80 -9.49 18.15
C ALA A 125 -8.38 -8.94 18.38
N GLN A 126 -7.84 -8.25 17.37
CA GLN A 126 -6.59 -7.50 17.47
C GLN A 126 -6.75 -6.18 16.73
N GLY A 127 -6.40 -5.07 17.39
CA GLY A 127 -6.60 -3.74 16.80
C GLY A 127 -5.71 -3.48 15.59
N ARG A 128 -6.32 -2.99 14.50
CA ARG A 128 -5.66 -2.51 13.28
C ARG A 128 -5.95 -1.01 13.12
N THR A 129 -5.31 -0.20 13.95
CA THR A 129 -5.55 1.24 14.09
C THR A 129 -4.45 1.85 14.96
N PHE A 130 -4.23 3.16 14.89
CA PHE A 130 -3.42 3.85 15.90
C PHE A 130 -4.03 3.59 17.28
N GLY A 131 -3.18 3.27 18.25
CA GLY A 131 -3.60 2.77 19.56
C GLY A 131 -3.66 1.25 19.62
N GLY A 132 -3.73 0.58 18.47
CA GLY A 132 -3.76 -0.88 18.34
C GLY A 132 -4.87 -1.48 19.20
N SER A 133 -4.55 -2.54 19.93
CA SER A 133 -5.53 -3.16 20.82
C SER A 133 -5.96 -2.24 21.98
N SER A 134 -5.22 -1.20 22.39
CA SER A 134 -5.71 -0.26 23.41
C SER A 134 -6.88 0.62 22.94
N ALA A 135 -7.05 0.78 21.63
CA ALA A 135 -8.21 1.44 21.04
C ALA A 135 -9.48 0.54 21.06
N ARG A 136 -9.33 -0.75 21.40
CA ARG A 136 -10.43 -1.73 21.41
C ARG A 136 -10.56 -2.53 22.70
N ASN A 137 -9.58 -2.44 23.60
CA ASN A 137 -9.53 -3.23 24.83
C ASN A 137 -10.69 -2.91 25.78
N LEU A 138 -10.78 -3.69 26.85
CA LEU A 138 -11.76 -3.49 27.91
C LEU A 138 -11.47 -2.30 28.85
N MET A 139 -10.37 -1.57 28.61
CA MET A 139 -9.81 -0.48 29.43
C MET A 139 -9.48 -0.82 30.88
N MET A 140 -9.94 -1.95 31.41
CA MET A 140 -9.56 -2.46 32.72
C MET A 140 -8.03 -2.50 32.85
N PHE A 141 -7.56 -2.07 34.01
CA PHE A 141 -6.16 -1.90 34.26
C PHE A 141 -5.72 -2.61 35.54
N ASN A 142 -4.70 -3.45 35.42
CA ASN A 142 -3.98 -4.08 36.51
C ASN A 142 -2.50 -4.22 36.17
N ARG A 143 -1.69 -4.50 37.18
CA ARG A 143 -0.27 -4.85 37.02
C ARG A 143 -0.02 -6.30 37.43
N PRO A 144 1.02 -6.95 36.89
CA PRO A 144 1.48 -8.24 37.40
C PRO A 144 1.89 -8.15 38.88
N THR A 145 1.95 -9.30 39.54
CA THR A 145 2.44 -9.40 40.92
C THR A 145 3.95 -9.18 41.01
N LYS A 146 4.43 -8.84 42.21
CA LYS A 146 5.87 -8.73 42.46
C LYS A 146 6.61 -10.04 42.15
N GLY A 147 6.03 -11.19 42.50
CA GLY A 147 6.55 -12.50 42.17
C GLY A 147 6.58 -12.77 40.66
N ALA A 148 5.58 -12.32 39.90
CA ALA A 148 5.59 -12.44 38.44
C ALA A 148 6.74 -11.65 37.79
N TYR A 149 6.97 -10.40 38.22
CA TYR A 149 8.12 -9.61 37.74
C TYR A 149 9.46 -10.23 38.12
N LYS A 150 9.59 -10.72 39.36
CA LYS A 150 10.78 -11.46 39.80
C LYS A 150 11.03 -12.69 38.94
N HIS A 151 9.98 -13.47 38.68
CA HIS A 151 10.06 -14.65 37.81
C HIS A 151 10.52 -14.29 36.40
N TRP A 152 10.02 -13.18 35.82
CA TRP A 152 10.51 -12.69 34.53
C TRP A 152 11.99 -12.30 34.58
N ALA A 153 12.40 -11.50 35.58
CA ALA A 153 13.79 -11.09 35.76
C ALA A 153 14.74 -12.30 35.84
N GLU A 154 14.35 -13.33 36.58
CA GLU A 154 15.10 -14.59 36.70
C GLU A 154 15.16 -15.35 35.36
N LYS A 155 14.04 -15.42 34.63
CA LYS A 155 13.97 -16.12 33.33
C LYS A 155 14.85 -15.46 32.26
N VAL A 156 14.96 -14.13 32.26
CA VAL A 156 15.78 -13.40 31.27
C VAL A 156 17.21 -13.11 31.78
N GLY A 157 17.47 -13.27 33.08
CA GLY A 157 18.73 -12.91 33.70
C GLY A 157 18.98 -11.39 33.72
N ASP A 158 17.93 -10.60 33.95
CA ASP A 158 17.99 -9.13 33.93
C ASP A 158 17.08 -8.50 35.00
N ASP A 159 17.71 -7.91 36.02
CA ASP A 159 17.05 -7.27 37.15
C ASP A 159 16.32 -5.97 36.79
N ALA A 160 16.49 -5.44 35.57
CA ALA A 160 15.69 -4.33 35.07
C ALA A 160 14.19 -4.65 35.09
N TYR A 161 13.82 -5.94 34.96
CA TYR A 161 12.44 -6.42 35.01
C TYR A 161 11.89 -6.63 36.43
N THR A 162 12.68 -6.40 37.48
CA THR A 162 12.15 -6.47 38.86
C THR A 162 11.10 -5.38 39.11
N TRP A 163 10.19 -5.64 40.06
CA TRP A 163 9.09 -4.73 40.39
C TRP A 163 9.57 -3.29 40.64
N ASP A 164 10.57 -3.09 41.51
CA ASP A 164 11.02 -1.75 41.90
C ASP A 164 11.63 -0.96 40.74
N ASN A 165 12.25 -1.65 39.77
CA ASN A 165 12.80 -1.03 38.58
C ASN A 165 11.71 -0.71 37.55
N MET A 166 10.77 -1.63 37.32
CA MET A 166 9.65 -1.42 36.40
C MET A 166 8.64 -0.40 36.91
N LEU A 167 8.45 -0.31 38.23
CA LEU A 167 7.53 0.64 38.85
C LEU A 167 7.85 2.09 38.49
N LYS A 168 9.14 2.44 38.33
CA LYS A 168 9.60 3.76 37.90
C LYS A 168 9.04 4.16 36.52
N PHE A 169 8.99 3.21 35.59
CA PHE A 169 8.42 3.43 34.25
C PHE A 169 6.89 3.46 34.28
N ASN A 170 6.29 2.58 35.10
CA ASN A 170 4.84 2.52 35.27
C ASN A 170 4.28 3.83 35.84
N THR A 171 4.86 4.36 36.92
CA THR A 171 4.40 5.59 37.58
C THR A 171 4.65 6.83 36.71
N ARG A 172 5.74 6.86 35.93
CA ARG A 172 6.00 7.93 34.96
C ARG A 172 4.93 8.00 33.86
N THR A 173 4.36 6.86 33.48
CA THR A 173 3.52 6.72 32.28
C THR A 173 2.05 7.08 32.53
N MET A 174 1.61 7.05 33.79
CA MET A 174 0.19 7.09 34.16
C MET A 174 -0.11 8.25 35.09
N LYS A 175 -1.27 8.90 34.86
CA LYS A 175 -1.87 9.89 35.74
C LYS A 175 -3.17 9.34 36.30
N PHE A 176 -3.28 9.27 37.62
CA PHE A 176 -4.46 8.70 38.28
C PHE A 176 -5.45 9.79 38.72
N SER A 177 -6.74 9.48 38.65
CA SER A 177 -7.84 10.23 39.26
C SER A 177 -8.80 9.26 39.91
N ASP A 178 -9.30 9.57 41.11
CA ASP A 178 -10.29 8.73 41.78
C ASP A 178 -11.73 8.91 41.25
N ASN A 179 -11.94 9.90 40.36
CA ASN A 179 -13.23 10.28 39.79
C ASN A 179 -14.35 10.53 40.82
N SER A 180 -13.99 10.89 42.06
CA SER A 180 -14.92 11.02 43.18
C SER A 180 -16.05 12.04 42.92
N GLN A 181 -15.82 13.02 42.05
CA GLN A 181 -16.83 14.01 41.63
C GLN A 181 -17.97 13.43 40.78
N HIS A 182 -17.78 12.25 40.18
CA HIS A 182 -18.77 11.59 39.32
C HIS A 182 -19.29 10.27 39.89
N ARG A 183 -18.71 9.78 41.00
CA ARG A 183 -19.03 8.49 41.61
C ARG A 183 -19.74 8.63 42.96
N PRO A 184 -20.57 7.65 43.35
CA PRO A 184 -21.06 7.57 44.72
C PRO A 184 -19.91 7.37 45.72
N GLN A 185 -19.99 8.01 46.89
CA GLN A 185 -18.92 8.00 47.91
C GLN A 185 -18.56 6.58 48.40
N ASN A 186 -19.51 5.66 48.41
CA ASN A 186 -19.34 4.26 48.79
C ASN A 186 -18.93 3.33 47.62
N ALA A 187 -18.59 3.89 46.47
CA ALA A 187 -18.20 3.16 45.27
C ALA A 187 -16.75 3.44 44.83
N THR A 188 -16.02 4.29 45.54
CA THR A 188 -14.60 4.52 45.25
C THR A 188 -13.78 3.50 46.04
N GLY A 189 -13.15 2.56 45.34
CA GLY A 189 -12.32 1.52 45.96
C GLY A 189 -11.01 2.04 46.52
N LEU A 190 -10.34 1.20 47.30
CA LEU A 190 -8.96 1.46 47.72
C LEU A 190 -8.04 1.65 46.50
N TYR A 191 -7.07 2.55 46.65
CA TYR A 191 -5.99 2.75 45.69
C TYR A 191 -4.69 3.06 46.41
N ASP A 192 -3.58 2.62 45.82
CA ASP A 192 -2.23 2.88 46.32
C ASP A 192 -1.65 4.12 45.64
N THR A 193 -1.43 5.20 46.39
CA THR A 193 -0.85 6.43 45.84
C THR A 193 0.60 6.24 45.41
N ALA A 194 1.35 5.32 46.01
CA ALA A 194 2.72 5.00 45.62
C ALA A 194 2.79 4.30 44.25
N ALA A 195 1.67 3.77 43.75
CA ALA A 195 1.56 3.17 42.44
C ALA A 195 1.53 4.21 41.29
N PHE A 196 1.46 5.51 41.62
CA PHE A 196 1.33 6.62 40.69
C PHE A 196 2.29 7.78 41.03
N SER A 197 2.33 8.79 40.16
CA SER A 197 3.11 10.02 40.38
C SER A 197 2.30 11.24 39.97
N ASP A 198 2.40 12.33 40.72
CA ASP A 198 1.79 13.62 40.35
C ASP A 198 2.34 14.19 39.04
N LYS A 199 3.56 13.77 38.65
CA LYS A 199 4.21 14.11 37.37
C LYS A 199 4.01 13.04 36.31
N GLY A 200 3.23 12.00 36.60
CA GLY A 200 2.95 10.89 35.69
C GLY A 200 2.02 11.30 34.55
N GLY A 201 2.04 10.51 33.48
CA GLY A 201 1.20 10.68 32.29
C GLY A 201 1.97 10.44 30.98
N PRO A 202 1.32 10.62 29.82
CA PRO A 202 -0.02 11.20 29.60
C PRO A 202 -1.23 10.26 29.79
N LEU A 203 -1.04 8.96 30.02
CA LEU A 203 -2.18 8.02 30.09
C LEU A 203 -3.00 8.23 31.36
N HIS A 204 -4.31 8.46 31.24
CA HIS A 204 -5.20 8.57 32.39
C HIS A 204 -5.67 7.20 32.86
N LEU A 205 -5.65 7.02 34.18
CA LEU A 205 -6.32 5.91 34.86
C LEU A 205 -7.32 6.49 35.84
N THR A 206 -8.54 5.95 35.81
CA THR A 206 -9.62 6.45 36.64
C THR A 206 -10.64 5.36 36.94
N PHE A 207 -11.43 5.55 37.99
CA PHE A 207 -12.64 4.74 38.16
C PHE A 207 -13.74 5.25 37.21
N PRO A 208 -14.56 4.38 36.58
CA PRO A 208 -15.62 4.82 35.67
C PRO A 208 -16.60 5.84 36.27
N GLY A 209 -17.23 6.69 35.47
CA GLY A 209 -18.21 7.68 35.95
C GLY A 209 -19.59 7.10 36.31
N TYR A 210 -19.70 5.78 36.40
CA TYR A 210 -20.93 5.04 36.70
C TYR A 210 -20.60 3.70 37.35
N VAL A 211 -21.49 3.20 38.20
CA VAL A 211 -21.34 1.92 38.92
C VAL A 211 -22.63 1.14 38.82
N PHE A 212 -22.55 -0.15 38.50
CA PHE A 212 -23.70 -1.03 38.46
C PHE A 212 -24.08 -1.49 39.87
N PRO A 213 -25.36 -1.43 40.28
CA PRO A 213 -25.78 -1.76 41.64
C PRO A 213 -25.37 -3.16 42.14
N VAL A 214 -25.39 -4.17 41.27
CA VAL A 214 -25.01 -5.56 41.63
C VAL A 214 -23.53 -5.68 42.02
N SER A 215 -22.69 -4.71 41.69
CA SER A 215 -21.27 -4.71 42.03
C SER A 215 -21.04 -4.65 43.55
N TRP A 216 -21.92 -3.99 44.32
CA TRP A 216 -21.87 -4.05 45.79
C TRP A 216 -22.23 -5.42 46.36
N ASP A 217 -23.10 -6.16 45.68
CA ASP A 217 -23.45 -7.51 46.10
C ASP A 217 -22.34 -8.51 45.78
N ALA A 218 -21.62 -8.31 44.67
CA ALA A 218 -20.43 -9.09 44.34
C ALA A 218 -19.35 -8.99 45.42
N ILE A 219 -19.16 -7.81 46.03
CA ILE A 219 -18.25 -7.64 47.17
C ILE A 219 -18.65 -8.55 48.33
N LYS A 220 -19.94 -8.55 48.73
CA LYS A 220 -20.43 -9.42 49.80
C LYS A 220 -20.19 -10.90 49.50
N ALA A 221 -20.35 -11.30 48.24
CA ALA A 221 -20.08 -12.67 47.82
C ALA A 221 -18.59 -13.03 47.92
N PHE A 222 -17.71 -12.14 47.48
CA PHE A 222 -16.27 -12.32 47.64
C PHE A 222 -15.87 -12.43 49.11
N GLU A 223 -16.34 -11.52 49.97
CA GLU A 223 -16.04 -11.55 51.41
C GLU A 223 -16.58 -12.81 52.09
N ALA A 224 -17.80 -13.24 51.76
CA ALA A 224 -18.42 -14.45 52.30
C ALA A 224 -17.61 -15.73 51.99
N LEU A 225 -16.90 -15.75 50.85
CA LEU A 225 -16.03 -16.86 50.45
C LEU A 225 -14.55 -16.66 50.82
N GLY A 226 -14.24 -15.65 51.64
CA GLY A 226 -12.93 -15.43 52.23
C GLY A 226 -11.95 -14.63 51.38
N PHE A 227 -12.40 -14.03 50.27
CA PHE A 227 -11.57 -13.09 49.52
C PHE A 227 -11.40 -11.80 50.34
N LYS A 228 -10.16 -11.32 50.45
CA LYS A 228 -9.84 -10.08 51.16
C LYS A 228 -9.81 -8.91 50.19
N GLU A 229 -10.22 -7.72 50.63
CA GLU A 229 -10.01 -6.50 49.85
C GLU A 229 -8.50 -6.25 49.70
N ILE A 230 -8.06 -5.98 48.48
CA ILE A 230 -6.66 -5.63 48.20
C ILE A 230 -6.49 -4.12 48.12
N PRO A 231 -5.26 -3.58 48.34
CA PRO A 231 -5.02 -2.14 48.24
C PRO A 231 -5.31 -1.56 46.86
N SER A 232 -4.98 -2.31 45.79
CA SER A 232 -5.29 -1.99 44.40
C SER A 232 -4.75 -3.10 43.48
N PHE A 233 -5.40 -3.34 42.34
CA PHE A 233 -4.84 -4.17 41.26
C PHE A 233 -3.55 -3.60 40.62
N THR A 234 -3.13 -2.39 41.03
CA THR A 234 -1.89 -1.74 40.56
C THR A 234 -0.74 -1.77 41.58
N ALA A 235 -0.97 -2.33 42.77
CA ALA A 235 -0.01 -2.37 43.88
C ALA A 235 0.97 -3.58 43.84
N GLY A 236 0.87 -4.42 42.81
CA GLY A 236 1.69 -5.63 42.68
C GLY A 236 1.19 -6.81 43.51
N VAL A 237 -0.08 -6.75 43.92
CA VAL A 237 -0.82 -7.80 44.62
C VAL A 237 -2.14 -8.01 43.87
N LEU A 238 -2.50 -9.25 43.56
CA LEU A 238 -3.74 -9.58 42.87
C LEU A 238 -4.69 -10.45 43.72
N GLN A 239 -4.17 -11.31 44.60
CA GLN A 239 -4.97 -12.25 45.38
C GLN A 239 -5.94 -11.54 46.33
N GLY A 240 -7.24 -11.73 46.12
CA GLY A 240 -8.30 -11.01 46.81
C GLY A 240 -9.22 -10.28 45.83
N TRP A 241 -10.06 -9.37 46.33
CA TRP A 241 -11.01 -8.59 45.55
C TRP A 241 -10.68 -7.09 45.55
N GLY A 242 -11.09 -6.38 44.50
CA GLY A 242 -10.92 -4.95 44.39
C GLY A 242 -11.79 -4.31 43.29
N TRP A 243 -11.78 -2.97 43.25
CA TRP A 243 -12.43 -2.18 42.21
C TRP A 243 -11.50 -2.00 41.01
N TRP A 244 -12.06 -2.16 39.81
CA TRP A 244 -11.32 -1.97 38.55
C TRP A 244 -11.06 -0.50 38.26
N GLN A 245 -9.80 -0.18 38.01
CA GLN A 245 -9.41 1.07 37.39
C GLN A 245 -9.44 0.90 35.87
N PHE A 246 -9.73 1.99 35.16
CA PHE A 246 -9.91 2.01 33.72
C PHE A 246 -9.03 3.07 33.08
N SER A 247 -8.52 2.78 31.88
CA SER A 247 -7.88 3.76 31.00
C SER A 247 -8.94 4.65 30.33
N ILE A 248 -9.48 5.59 31.10
CA ILE A 248 -10.50 6.57 30.72
C ILE A 248 -10.01 7.95 31.13
N ASN A 249 -10.21 8.94 30.26
CA ASN A 249 -9.93 10.32 30.61
C ASN A 249 -11.05 10.85 31.53
N PRO A 250 -10.76 11.24 32.78
CA PRO A 250 -11.77 11.66 33.75
C PRO A 250 -12.48 12.97 33.38
N GLU A 251 -11.87 13.80 32.52
CA GLU A 251 -12.46 15.08 32.09
C GLU A 251 -13.46 14.88 30.95
N THR A 252 -13.24 13.89 30.09
CA THR A 252 -14.08 13.65 28.90
C THR A 252 -15.02 12.46 29.05
N GLY A 253 -14.73 11.54 29.98
CA GLY A 253 -15.44 10.27 30.14
C GLY A 253 -15.22 9.27 28.99
N LEU A 254 -14.28 9.56 28.08
CA LEU A 254 -13.95 8.73 26.92
C LEU A 254 -12.76 7.82 27.20
N ARG A 255 -12.66 6.74 26.42
CA ARG A 255 -11.47 5.88 26.36
C ARG A 255 -10.19 6.70 26.27
N ASP A 256 -9.21 6.34 27.08
CA ASP A 256 -7.84 6.83 26.93
C ASP A 256 -6.92 5.68 26.47
N SER A 257 -6.66 5.63 25.17
CA SER A 257 -5.80 4.66 24.51
C SER A 257 -4.37 5.20 24.38
N SER A 258 -3.43 4.38 23.89
CA SER A 258 -2.09 4.88 23.60
C SER A 258 -2.05 5.90 22.45
N GLU A 259 -3.09 5.92 21.61
CA GLU A 259 -3.27 6.95 20.58
C GLU A 259 -3.69 8.27 21.23
N SER A 260 -4.78 8.29 21.99
CA SER A 260 -5.34 9.51 22.57
C SER A 260 -4.46 10.15 23.65
N SER A 261 -3.58 9.36 24.26
CA SER A 261 -2.60 9.83 25.24
C SER A 261 -1.25 10.13 24.59
N PHE A 262 -0.46 9.10 24.26
CA PHE A 262 0.92 9.28 23.80
C PHE A 262 0.99 9.86 22.39
N LEU A 263 0.21 9.32 21.44
CA LEU A 263 0.30 9.78 20.05
C LEU A 263 -0.23 11.21 19.93
N GLN A 264 -1.41 11.53 20.45
CA GLN A 264 -1.96 12.89 20.39
C GLN A 264 -1.06 13.93 21.06
N GLN A 265 -0.41 13.61 22.19
CA GLN A 265 0.55 14.51 22.84
C GLN A 265 1.88 14.67 22.06
N SER A 266 2.15 13.79 21.10
CA SER A 266 3.38 13.81 20.29
C SER A 266 3.15 14.11 18.82
N LEU A 267 1.90 14.11 18.35
CA LEU A 267 1.52 14.55 17.01
C LEU A 267 1.92 16.01 16.83
N GLY A 268 2.58 16.28 15.71
CA GLY A 268 3.16 17.59 15.46
C GLY A 268 4.34 17.90 16.37
N ARG A 269 5.14 16.91 16.82
CA ARG A 269 6.54 17.16 17.26
C ARG A 269 7.49 17.03 16.06
N PRO A 270 8.58 17.81 15.99
CA PRO A 270 9.48 17.80 14.81
C PRO A 270 10.17 16.47 14.55
N GLY A 271 10.40 15.70 15.61
CA GLY A 271 11.02 14.38 15.49
C GLY A 271 10.06 13.27 15.06
N LEU A 272 8.73 13.48 15.04
CA LEU A 272 7.77 12.39 14.81
C LEU A 272 7.09 12.51 13.44
N THR A 273 7.27 11.50 12.60
CA THR A 273 6.49 11.32 11.38
C THR A 273 5.65 10.05 11.47
N THR A 274 4.35 10.17 11.22
CA THR A 274 3.39 9.06 11.31
C THR A 274 2.92 8.63 9.92
N TYR A 275 2.94 7.33 9.66
CA TYR A 275 2.47 6.74 8.42
C TYR A 275 1.18 5.98 8.72
N ILE A 276 0.06 6.66 8.51
CA ILE A 276 -1.29 6.11 8.64
C ILE A 276 -1.56 5.11 7.52
N ASN A 277 -2.40 4.09 7.75
CA ASN A 277 -2.88 3.16 6.73
C ASN A 277 -1.76 2.48 5.93
N THR A 278 -0.61 2.30 6.57
CA THR A 278 0.65 1.86 5.98
C THR A 278 1.10 0.56 6.65
N MET A 279 1.05 -0.54 5.92
CA MET A 279 1.42 -1.86 6.41
C MET A 279 2.88 -2.16 6.14
N THR A 280 3.64 -2.49 7.18
CA THR A 280 5.00 -3.02 6.99
C THR A 280 4.95 -4.44 6.41
N ARG A 281 5.70 -4.68 5.35
CA ARG A 281 5.72 -5.94 4.59
C ARG A 281 6.93 -6.80 4.91
N LYS A 282 8.09 -6.16 5.10
CA LYS A 282 9.36 -6.84 5.33
C LYS A 282 10.35 -5.93 6.03
N ILE A 283 11.20 -6.51 6.88
CA ILE A 283 12.38 -5.84 7.44
C ILE A 283 13.54 -5.96 6.46
N LEU A 284 14.25 -4.86 6.24
CA LEU A 284 15.41 -4.78 5.36
C LEU A 284 16.69 -4.97 6.16
N PHE A 285 17.64 -5.75 5.62
CA PHE A 285 18.89 -6.05 6.28
C PHE A 285 20.12 -5.76 5.41
N SER A 286 21.20 -5.36 6.08
CA SER A 286 22.57 -5.40 5.55
C SER A 286 23.36 -6.40 6.41
N GLY A 287 23.66 -7.58 5.84
CA GLY A 287 24.07 -8.74 6.65
C GLY A 287 22.99 -9.08 7.67
N LYS A 288 23.34 -9.12 8.95
CA LYS A 288 22.39 -9.33 10.07
C LYS A 288 21.86 -8.03 10.70
N LYS A 289 22.28 -6.86 10.23
CA LYS A 289 21.84 -5.57 10.76
C LYS A 289 20.55 -5.11 10.07
N ALA A 290 19.50 -4.83 10.85
CA ALA A 290 18.29 -4.21 10.32
C ALA A 290 18.58 -2.75 9.92
N VAL A 291 18.21 -2.37 8.70
CA VAL A 291 18.49 -1.04 8.11
C VAL A 291 17.22 -0.28 7.71
N GLY A 292 16.05 -0.88 7.90
CA GLY A 292 14.77 -0.27 7.54
C GLY A 292 13.68 -1.30 7.32
N VAL A 293 12.59 -0.84 6.73
CA VAL A 293 11.43 -1.67 6.39
C VAL A 293 10.88 -1.28 5.02
N THR A 294 10.32 -2.25 4.33
CA THR A 294 9.45 -2.02 3.16
C THR A 294 8.01 -1.96 3.64
N VAL A 295 7.27 -0.95 3.20
CA VAL A 295 5.90 -0.69 3.62
C VAL A 295 4.98 -0.43 2.43
N ASP A 296 3.70 -0.81 2.55
CA ASP A 296 2.65 -0.62 1.55
C ASP A 296 1.54 0.28 2.12
N ASN A 297 0.96 1.15 1.29
CA ASN A 297 -0.15 2.03 1.69
C ASN A 297 -1.23 2.00 0.61
N TYR A 298 -2.43 1.49 0.92
CA TYR A 298 -3.61 1.35 0.05
C TYR A 298 -3.38 1.56 -1.47
N GLY A 299 -2.84 0.55 -2.16
CA GLY A 299 -2.71 0.55 -3.61
C GLY A 299 -1.57 1.41 -4.19
N ARG A 300 -0.78 2.11 -3.36
CA ARG A 300 0.50 2.69 -3.77
C ARG A 300 1.61 1.65 -3.79
N GLN A 301 2.63 1.93 -4.59
CA GLN A 301 3.88 1.17 -4.58
C GLN A 301 4.48 1.08 -3.18
N SER A 302 4.98 -0.12 -2.85
CA SER A 302 5.84 -0.36 -1.70
C SER A 302 7.01 0.62 -1.67
N PHE A 303 7.24 1.26 -0.54
CA PHE A 303 8.36 2.19 -0.35
C PHE A 303 9.14 1.81 0.89
N ASN A 304 10.37 2.29 0.98
CA ASN A 304 11.29 1.92 2.05
C ASN A 304 11.43 3.07 3.04
N LEU A 305 11.27 2.73 4.31
CA LEU A 305 11.62 3.59 5.44
C LEU A 305 12.90 3.05 6.06
N THR A 306 14.01 3.76 5.87
CA THR A 306 15.32 3.34 6.38
C THR A 306 15.56 3.88 7.78
N ALA A 307 16.24 3.08 8.61
CA ALA A 307 16.61 3.43 9.97
C ALA A 307 18.13 3.58 10.09
N ARG A 308 18.60 4.69 10.65
CA ARG A 308 20.03 4.93 10.93
C ARG A 308 20.48 4.15 12.17
N LYS A 309 19.59 4.00 13.16
CA LYS A 309 19.86 3.32 14.43
C LYS A 309 19.16 1.99 14.49
N GLU A 310 17.83 1.99 14.62
CA GLU A 310 17.08 0.76 14.93
C GLU A 310 15.73 0.67 14.21
N VAL A 311 15.34 -0.56 13.89
CA VAL A 311 13.97 -0.91 13.53
C VAL A 311 13.33 -1.57 14.75
N ILE A 312 12.28 -0.96 15.29
CA ILE A 312 11.58 -1.44 16.49
C ILE A 312 10.27 -2.10 16.06
N VAL A 313 10.15 -3.41 16.29
CA VAL A 313 8.95 -4.18 15.90
C VAL A 313 7.95 -4.20 17.05
N ALA A 314 6.83 -3.48 16.86
CA ALA A 314 5.72 -3.35 17.81
C ALA A 314 4.37 -3.71 17.16
N ALA A 315 4.36 -4.67 16.23
CA ALA A 315 3.18 -5.07 15.45
C ALA A 315 2.18 -5.94 16.25
N GLY A 316 2.51 -6.33 17.48
CA GLY A 316 1.67 -7.12 18.37
C GLY A 316 1.94 -8.62 18.31
N LEU A 317 1.24 -9.38 19.16
CA LEU A 317 1.52 -10.79 19.46
C LEU A 317 1.62 -11.68 18.21
N TRP A 318 0.67 -11.56 17.28
CA TRP A 318 0.61 -12.41 16.09
C TRP A 318 1.40 -11.81 14.92
N SER A 319 1.27 -10.51 14.68
CA SER A 319 1.85 -9.87 13.50
C SER A 319 3.35 -9.63 13.61
N SER A 320 3.92 -9.49 14.82
CA SER A 320 5.38 -9.35 15.03
C SER A 320 6.15 -10.62 14.60
N PRO A 321 5.86 -11.83 15.14
CA PRO A 321 6.51 -13.05 14.67
C PRO A 321 6.23 -13.33 13.19
N GLN A 322 5.04 -12.99 12.70
CA GLN A 322 4.72 -13.14 11.28
C GLN A 322 5.66 -12.29 10.42
N LEU A 323 5.85 -11.02 10.79
CA LEU A 323 6.77 -10.11 10.11
C LEU A 323 8.22 -10.60 10.19
N LEU A 324 8.66 -11.12 11.34
CA LEU A 324 9.99 -11.71 11.49
C LEU A 324 10.19 -12.89 10.53
N MET A 325 9.22 -13.82 10.47
CA MET A 325 9.28 -14.99 9.60
C MET A 325 9.34 -14.61 8.13
N VAL A 326 8.44 -13.75 7.63
CA VAL A 326 8.49 -13.30 6.21
C VAL A 326 9.73 -12.48 5.88
N SER A 327 10.45 -12.00 6.91
CA SER A 327 11.74 -11.30 6.79
C SER A 327 12.95 -12.24 6.91
N GLY A 328 12.75 -13.55 7.06
CA GLY A 328 13.83 -14.55 7.13
C GLY A 328 14.32 -14.88 8.55
N ILE A 329 13.60 -14.46 9.59
CA ILE A 329 13.94 -14.74 10.99
C ILE A 329 12.86 -15.64 11.60
N GLY A 330 13.20 -16.90 11.87
CA GLY A 330 12.25 -17.86 12.44
C GLY A 330 12.69 -19.32 12.31
N PRO A 331 11.78 -20.29 12.54
CA PRO A 331 12.09 -21.70 12.41
C PRO A 331 12.51 -22.03 10.98
N GLU A 332 13.73 -22.55 10.80
CA GLU A 332 14.31 -22.81 9.49
C GLU A 332 13.44 -23.69 8.59
N GLU A 333 12.78 -24.72 9.14
CA GLU A 333 11.88 -25.59 8.40
C GLU A 333 10.68 -24.82 7.81
N THR A 334 10.08 -23.93 8.61
CA THR A 334 8.98 -23.07 8.17
C THR A 334 9.42 -22.11 7.08
N LEU A 335 10.60 -21.49 7.22
CA LEU A 335 11.11 -20.56 6.23
C LEU A 335 11.40 -21.25 4.89
N LYS A 336 12.05 -22.42 4.93
CA LYS A 336 12.31 -23.24 3.74
C LYS A 336 11.04 -23.71 3.05
N LYS A 337 10.00 -24.07 3.82
CA LYS A 337 8.70 -24.49 3.28
C LYS A 337 8.06 -23.43 2.36
N PHE A 338 8.31 -22.15 2.61
CA PHE A 338 7.74 -21.04 1.84
C PHE A 338 8.78 -20.31 0.99
N ASP A 339 9.93 -20.95 0.69
CA ASP A 339 11.02 -20.39 -0.10
C ASP A 339 11.54 -19.03 0.42
N ILE A 340 11.50 -18.82 1.73
CA ILE A 340 12.05 -17.63 2.39
C ILE A 340 13.52 -17.89 2.74
N PRO A 341 14.46 -17.04 2.28
CA PRO A 341 15.86 -17.15 2.69
C PRO A 341 16.01 -17.03 4.22
N VAL A 342 16.71 -17.99 4.80
CA VAL A 342 16.97 -18.05 6.24
C VAL A 342 18.08 -17.07 6.58
N LEU A 343 17.71 -15.92 7.16
CA LEU A 343 18.67 -14.95 7.68
C LEU A 343 19.16 -15.36 9.08
N SER A 344 18.24 -15.82 9.92
CA SER A 344 18.53 -16.33 11.26
C SER A 344 17.54 -17.42 11.64
N ASN A 345 18.05 -18.61 11.96
CA ASN A 345 17.25 -19.70 12.49
C ASN A 345 16.98 -19.44 13.97
N LEU A 346 15.79 -18.92 14.27
CA LEU A 346 15.31 -18.73 15.63
C LEU A 346 14.04 -19.57 15.83
N PRO A 347 14.17 -20.83 16.28
CA PRO A 347 13.04 -21.76 16.35
C PRO A 347 11.97 -21.34 17.36
N GLY A 348 12.31 -20.46 18.32
CA GLY A 348 11.32 -19.88 19.25
C GLY A 348 10.35 -18.90 18.59
N VAL A 349 10.58 -18.47 17.33
CA VAL A 349 9.72 -17.47 16.71
C VAL A 349 8.31 -18.02 16.45
N GLY A 350 7.32 -17.35 17.04
CA GLY A 350 5.92 -17.77 16.99
C GLY A 350 5.59 -19.00 17.84
N GLN A 351 6.51 -19.51 18.65
CA GLN A 351 6.29 -20.73 19.44
C GLN A 351 6.09 -20.44 20.92
N GLY A 352 5.38 -21.34 21.61
CA GLY A 352 5.27 -21.32 23.06
C GLY A 352 4.48 -20.12 23.61
N THR A 353 3.49 -19.64 22.86
CA THR A 353 2.62 -18.55 23.28
C THR A 353 1.88 -18.93 24.56
N HIS A 354 1.98 -18.08 25.59
CA HIS A 354 1.16 -18.12 26.79
C HIS A 354 -0.05 -17.24 26.55
N ASP A 355 -1.23 -17.83 26.38
CA ASP A 355 -2.48 -17.11 26.23
C ASP A 355 -3.59 -17.87 26.96
N SER A 356 -4.66 -17.17 27.33
CA SER A 356 -5.74 -17.74 28.12
C SER A 356 -7.12 -17.38 27.58
N ALA A 357 -8.08 -18.24 27.89
CA ALA A 357 -9.48 -18.05 27.51
C ALA A 357 -10.35 -17.68 28.72
N ALA A 358 -11.43 -16.96 28.43
CA ALA A 358 -12.58 -16.92 29.30
C ALA A 358 -13.36 -18.22 29.14
N VAL A 359 -13.70 -18.86 30.25
CA VAL A 359 -14.51 -20.09 30.28
C VAL A 359 -15.99 -19.81 30.50
N HIS A 360 -16.33 -18.53 30.64
CA HIS A 360 -17.66 -18.01 31.01
C HIS A 360 -18.14 -18.62 32.34
N GLY A 361 -19.15 -18.00 32.94
CA GLY A 361 -19.65 -18.46 34.24
C GLY A 361 -21.15 -18.26 34.38
N PRO A 362 -21.70 -18.57 35.56
CA PRO A 362 -23.15 -18.59 35.73
C PRO A 362 -23.78 -17.22 35.50
N ILE A 363 -24.90 -17.20 34.79
CA ILE A 363 -25.72 -16.02 34.47
C ILE A 363 -27.04 -16.11 35.24
N TRP A 364 -27.41 -14.99 35.86
CA TRP A 364 -28.67 -14.85 36.60
C TRP A 364 -29.40 -13.58 36.21
N GLU A 365 -30.73 -13.63 36.30
CA GLU A 365 -31.55 -12.41 36.32
C GLU A 365 -31.25 -11.66 37.61
N ILE A 366 -31.20 -10.33 37.57
CA ILE A 366 -30.87 -9.48 38.72
C ILE A 366 -31.88 -8.35 38.91
N GLU A 367 -32.04 -7.93 40.16
CA GLU A 367 -32.68 -6.69 40.54
C GLU A 367 -31.72 -5.51 40.26
N GLY A 368 -32.17 -4.53 39.49
CA GLY A 368 -31.36 -3.40 39.04
C GLY A 368 -31.19 -3.35 37.53
N ILE A 369 -30.40 -2.38 37.05
CA ILE A 369 -30.17 -2.16 35.62
C ILE A 369 -28.87 -2.81 35.17
N SER A 370 -28.91 -3.51 34.04
CA SER A 370 -27.76 -4.08 33.34
C SER A 370 -27.41 -3.26 32.10
N THR A 371 -26.35 -3.63 31.39
CA THR A 371 -26.00 -3.06 30.07
C THR A 371 -27.15 -3.19 29.08
N GLY A 372 -27.86 -4.32 29.07
CA GLY A 372 -29.04 -4.54 28.23
C GLY A 372 -30.19 -3.58 28.55
N GLY A 373 -30.44 -3.30 29.84
CA GLY A 373 -31.46 -2.33 30.25
C GLY A 373 -31.16 -0.92 29.78
N TRP A 374 -29.89 -0.50 29.77
CA TRP A 374 -29.49 0.81 29.23
C TRP A 374 -29.64 0.95 27.71
N LYS A 375 -29.74 -0.16 26.97
CA LYS A 375 -29.97 -0.15 25.51
C LYS A 375 -31.41 0.19 25.12
N GLU A 376 -32.34 0.23 26.07
CA GLU A 376 -33.71 0.69 25.81
C GLU A 376 -33.71 2.15 25.29
N PRO A 377 -34.47 2.50 24.23
CA PRO A 377 -34.33 3.80 23.57
C PRO A 377 -34.48 5.03 24.49
N SER A 378 -35.41 4.99 25.45
CA SER A 378 -35.63 6.07 26.41
C SER A 378 -34.44 6.26 27.35
N LYS A 379 -33.94 5.16 27.93
CA LYS A 379 -32.79 5.16 28.84
C LYS A 379 -31.48 5.47 28.12
N MET A 380 -31.32 5.01 26.88
CA MET A 380 -30.18 5.38 26.05
C MET A 380 -30.15 6.89 25.78
N LYS A 381 -31.33 7.52 25.54
CA LYS A 381 -31.42 8.97 25.38
C LYS A 381 -31.04 9.72 26.66
N GLU A 382 -31.47 9.23 27.81
CA GLU A 382 -31.05 9.74 29.13
C GLU A 382 -29.54 9.64 29.31
N ALA A 383 -28.98 8.44 29.08
CA ALA A 383 -27.54 8.17 29.16
C ALA A 383 -26.71 9.09 28.25
N ILE A 384 -27.15 9.32 27.00
CA ILE A 384 -26.51 10.25 26.07
C ILE A 384 -26.57 11.69 26.59
N THR A 385 -27.71 12.10 27.15
CA THR A 385 -27.89 13.45 27.69
C THR A 385 -26.96 13.67 28.88
N GLU A 386 -26.92 12.72 29.82
CA GLU A 386 -26.04 12.78 31.00
C GLU A 386 -24.56 12.83 30.60
N PHE A 387 -24.15 11.98 29.66
CA PHE A 387 -22.78 11.96 29.15
C PHE A 387 -22.40 13.28 28.46
N ASN A 388 -23.27 13.82 27.60
CA ASN A 388 -22.97 15.04 26.86
C ASN A 388 -22.85 16.27 27.77
N GLN A 389 -23.73 16.38 28.77
CA GLN A 389 -23.78 17.51 29.69
C GLN A 389 -22.74 17.43 30.82
N HIS A 390 -22.49 16.22 31.34
CA HIS A 390 -21.78 16.04 32.61
C HIS A 390 -20.61 15.06 32.54
N LYS A 391 -20.35 14.41 31.40
CA LYS A 391 -19.24 13.43 31.20
C LYS A 391 -19.27 12.26 32.19
N LYS A 392 -20.47 11.92 32.68
CA LYS A 392 -20.74 10.82 33.62
C LYS A 392 -21.89 9.93 33.11
N GLY A 393 -22.27 8.94 33.90
CA GLY A 393 -23.37 8.05 33.57
C GLY A 393 -22.92 6.79 32.83
N PRO A 394 -23.86 5.90 32.47
CA PRO A 394 -23.56 4.54 32.03
C PRO A 394 -22.71 4.46 30.76
N LEU A 395 -22.69 5.51 29.92
CA LEU A 395 -21.82 5.55 28.75
C LEU A 395 -20.32 5.53 29.08
N THR A 396 -19.95 5.86 30.32
CA THR A 396 -18.57 5.86 30.83
C THR A 396 -18.09 4.52 31.38
N ASN A 397 -18.94 3.47 31.38
CA ASN A 397 -18.60 2.17 31.95
C ASN A 397 -18.89 1.03 30.95
N GLY A 398 -17.97 0.06 30.84
CA GLY A 398 -18.05 -1.10 29.95
C GLY A 398 -18.88 -2.29 30.47
N GLY A 399 -19.49 -2.18 31.65
CA GLY A 399 -20.31 -3.24 32.25
C GLY A 399 -19.59 -4.07 33.33
N VAL A 400 -18.51 -3.56 33.91
CA VAL A 400 -17.72 -4.25 34.95
C VAL A 400 -17.19 -3.22 35.95
N ASP A 401 -17.22 -3.54 37.24
CA ASP A 401 -16.77 -2.61 38.30
C ASP A 401 -15.81 -3.25 39.31
N VAL A 402 -16.07 -4.50 39.68
CA VAL A 402 -15.33 -5.25 40.71
C VAL A 402 -14.95 -6.63 40.21
N GLY A 403 -13.84 -7.15 40.73
CA GLY A 403 -13.38 -8.51 40.45
C GLY A 403 -12.54 -9.06 41.59
N ALA A 404 -12.17 -10.33 41.48
CA ALA A 404 -11.30 -11.00 42.42
C ALA A 404 -10.38 -12.00 41.71
N PHE A 405 -9.15 -12.15 42.21
CA PHE A 405 -8.25 -13.21 41.79
C PHE A 405 -8.09 -14.25 42.90
N GLU A 406 -8.02 -15.51 42.50
CA GLU A 406 -7.81 -16.64 43.42
C GLU A 406 -6.57 -17.45 43.01
N LYS A 407 -5.74 -17.74 44.01
CA LYS A 407 -4.80 -18.86 43.97
C LYS A 407 -5.55 -20.10 44.44
N ILE A 408 -5.67 -21.12 43.59
CA ILE A 408 -6.51 -22.28 43.91
C ILE A 408 -5.87 -23.09 45.05
N PRO A 409 -6.64 -23.50 46.08
CA PRO A 409 -6.15 -24.42 47.09
C PRO A 409 -5.74 -25.75 46.45
N VAL A 410 -4.43 -26.00 46.38
CA VAL A 410 -3.80 -27.16 45.69
C VAL A 410 -4.32 -28.52 46.13
N ALA A 411 -4.86 -28.65 47.36
CA ALA A 411 -5.46 -29.87 47.88
C ALA A 411 -6.69 -30.36 47.07
N ASN A 412 -7.31 -29.46 46.29
CA ASN A 412 -8.47 -29.77 45.47
C ASN A 412 -8.12 -30.25 44.05
N LEU A 413 -6.83 -30.34 43.70
CA LEU A 413 -6.34 -30.67 42.37
C LEU A 413 -5.55 -31.98 42.37
N SER A 414 -5.48 -32.63 41.21
CA SER A 414 -4.66 -33.83 41.02
C SER A 414 -3.17 -33.54 41.30
N LYS A 415 -2.41 -34.58 41.69
CA LYS A 415 -0.96 -34.42 41.92
C LYS A 415 -0.23 -33.84 40.71
N LYS A 416 -0.66 -34.21 39.50
CA LYS A 416 -0.10 -33.69 38.26
C LYS A 416 -0.38 -32.19 38.10
N ALA A 417 -1.62 -31.76 38.35
CA ALA A 417 -1.98 -30.35 38.33
C ALA A 417 -1.18 -29.53 39.37
N GLN A 418 -0.95 -30.08 40.56
CA GLN A 418 -0.11 -29.43 41.59
C GLN A 418 1.34 -29.25 41.10
N GLU A 419 1.93 -30.28 40.51
CA GLU A 419 3.29 -30.22 39.95
C GLU A 419 3.38 -29.22 38.79
N ASP A 420 2.39 -29.22 37.90
CA ASP A 420 2.36 -28.32 36.75
C ASP A 420 2.21 -26.85 37.18
N LEU A 421 1.40 -26.56 38.20
CA LEU A 421 1.17 -25.20 38.69
C LEU A 421 2.31 -24.68 39.59
N ALA A 422 3.11 -25.56 40.18
CA ALA A 422 4.27 -25.20 41.00
C ALA A 422 5.36 -24.42 40.23
N GLN A 423 5.29 -24.38 38.89
CA GLN A 423 6.18 -23.55 38.08
C GLN A 423 5.93 -22.04 38.24
N TYR A 424 4.73 -21.66 38.72
CA TYR A 424 4.34 -20.27 38.93
C TYR A 424 4.62 -19.84 40.36
N PRO A 425 5.00 -18.56 40.58
CA PRO A 425 5.09 -17.97 41.91
C PRO A 425 3.81 -18.12 42.74
N ASP A 426 3.96 -18.16 44.07
CA ASP A 426 2.84 -18.31 45.00
C ASP A 426 1.83 -17.16 44.93
N ASP A 427 2.27 -15.95 44.55
CA ASP A 427 1.41 -14.77 44.39
C ASP A 427 0.76 -14.66 43.00
N TRP A 428 1.03 -15.62 42.10
CA TRP A 428 0.46 -15.64 40.74
C TRP A 428 -0.85 -16.45 40.74
N PRO A 429 -2.03 -15.83 40.57
CA PRO A 429 -3.32 -16.52 40.64
C PRO A 429 -3.60 -17.38 39.40
N GLU A 430 -4.35 -18.46 39.58
CA GLU A 430 -4.81 -19.29 38.46
C GLU A 430 -6.05 -18.72 37.77
N VAL A 431 -6.92 -18.03 38.52
CA VAL A 431 -8.24 -17.61 38.03
C VAL A 431 -8.62 -16.20 38.47
N GLU A 432 -9.39 -15.55 37.62
CA GLU A 432 -9.99 -14.22 37.83
C GLU A 432 -11.52 -14.35 37.71
N PHE A 433 -12.23 -13.80 38.69
CA PHE A 433 -13.69 -13.68 38.73
C PHE A 433 -14.09 -12.22 38.53
N ILE A 434 -15.03 -11.96 37.61
CA ILE A 434 -15.52 -10.62 37.32
C ILE A 434 -17.04 -10.62 37.37
N MET A 435 -17.61 -9.70 38.15
CA MET A 435 -19.04 -9.42 38.06
C MET A 435 -19.30 -8.58 36.80
N GLN A 436 -19.91 -9.18 35.79
CA GLN A 436 -20.12 -8.57 34.48
C GLN A 436 -21.59 -8.43 34.13
N MET A 437 -21.98 -7.25 33.66
CA MET A 437 -23.31 -6.98 33.14
C MET A 437 -23.43 -7.53 31.72
N VAL A 438 -24.43 -8.37 31.50
CA VAL A 438 -24.62 -9.05 30.20
C VAL A 438 -25.95 -8.67 29.58
N ASP A 439 -26.01 -8.78 28.25
CA ASP A 439 -27.25 -8.57 27.52
C ASP A 439 -28.28 -9.66 27.86
N PRO A 440 -29.58 -9.34 27.79
CA PRO A 440 -30.63 -10.32 28.01
C PRO A 440 -30.53 -11.46 26.99
N PRO A 441 -30.74 -12.72 27.41
CA PRO A 441 -30.91 -13.84 26.50
C PRO A 441 -32.01 -13.56 25.47
N ALA A 442 -31.90 -14.17 24.29
CA ALA A 442 -32.89 -14.00 23.23
C ALA A 442 -34.32 -14.29 23.74
N GLY A 443 -35.23 -13.34 23.54
CA GLY A 443 -36.63 -13.43 23.99
C GLY A 443 -36.91 -12.89 25.40
N ALA A 444 -35.90 -12.41 26.14
CA ALA A 444 -36.06 -11.89 27.50
C ALA A 444 -36.05 -10.35 27.59
N THR A 445 -36.85 -9.68 26.76
CA THR A 445 -36.93 -8.21 26.68
C THR A 445 -37.36 -7.58 28.02
N GLY A 446 -36.72 -6.47 28.41
CA GLY A 446 -37.07 -5.70 29.61
C GLY A 446 -36.54 -6.26 30.94
N LYS A 447 -35.74 -7.35 30.89
CA LYS A 447 -35.09 -7.96 32.05
C LYS A 447 -33.59 -7.65 32.08
N ASN A 448 -32.99 -7.75 33.27
CA ASN A 448 -31.58 -7.43 33.51
C ASN A 448 -30.82 -8.65 34.00
N TYR A 449 -29.59 -8.80 33.52
CA TYR A 449 -28.78 -9.99 33.78
C TYR A 449 -27.34 -9.61 34.11
N ALA A 450 -26.73 -10.43 34.96
CA ALA A 450 -25.31 -10.38 35.25
C ALA A 450 -24.72 -11.79 35.25
N ALA A 451 -23.41 -11.85 35.03
CA ALA A 451 -22.62 -13.05 34.98
C ALA A 451 -21.45 -12.92 35.97
N MET A 452 -21.15 -14.01 36.69
CA MET A 452 -19.86 -14.14 37.36
C MET A 452 -18.90 -14.77 36.35
N THR A 453 -18.27 -13.94 35.50
CA THR A 453 -17.40 -14.44 34.44
C THR A 453 -16.05 -14.86 35.00
N ILE A 454 -15.49 -15.89 34.37
CA ILE A 454 -14.26 -16.53 34.79
C ILE A 454 -13.25 -16.39 33.67
N ARG A 455 -12.05 -15.92 34.03
CA ARG A 455 -10.89 -15.93 33.13
C ARG A 455 -9.81 -16.78 33.73
N MET A 456 -9.22 -17.59 32.86
CA MET A 456 -8.04 -18.36 33.20
C MET A 456 -6.82 -17.43 33.17
N VAL A 457 -5.91 -17.56 34.14
CA VAL A 457 -4.73 -16.71 34.29
C VAL A 457 -3.46 -17.58 34.26
N GLY A 458 -3.22 -18.35 35.32
CA GLY A 458 -2.12 -19.32 35.41
C GLY A 458 -2.41 -20.61 34.63
N THR A 459 -2.31 -20.56 33.31
CA THR A 459 -2.56 -21.73 32.43
C THR A 459 -1.28 -22.46 32.04
N VAL A 460 -1.36 -23.76 31.81
CA VAL A 460 -0.18 -24.58 31.43
C VAL A 460 -0.15 -24.90 29.94
N SER A 461 -1.29 -24.83 29.25
CA SER A 461 -1.35 -24.99 27.78
C SER A 461 -0.52 -23.92 27.08
N ARG A 462 0.07 -24.28 25.94
CA ARG A 462 0.91 -23.41 25.12
C ARG A 462 0.47 -23.43 23.66
N GLY A 463 0.25 -22.24 23.13
CA GLY A 463 -0.12 -22.02 21.74
C GLY A 463 1.08 -21.79 20.85
N ASN A 464 0.83 -21.80 19.55
CA ASN A 464 1.82 -21.46 18.52
C ASN A 464 1.16 -20.61 17.43
N MET A 465 2.00 -19.94 16.65
CA MET A 465 1.62 -19.26 15.44
C MET A 465 2.68 -19.47 14.36
N THR A 466 2.25 -19.69 13.12
CA THR A 466 3.13 -19.75 11.95
C THR A 466 2.55 -18.99 10.76
N ILE A 467 3.41 -18.64 9.82
CA ILE A 467 2.99 -18.10 8.51
C ILE A 467 2.27 -19.17 7.68
N SER A 468 1.26 -18.73 6.91
CA SER A 468 0.52 -19.55 5.93
C SER A 468 1.08 -19.43 4.51
N SER A 469 1.88 -18.40 4.25
CA SER A 469 2.54 -18.13 2.97
C SER A 469 3.80 -17.27 3.18
N ALA A 470 4.51 -16.95 2.10
CA ALA A 470 5.63 -16.00 2.10
C ALA A 470 5.21 -14.52 2.23
N SER A 471 3.91 -14.23 2.35
CA SER A 471 3.34 -12.89 2.40
C SER A 471 2.65 -12.65 3.73
N ASN A 472 2.97 -11.55 4.42
CA ASN A 472 2.21 -11.12 5.59
C ASN A 472 0.92 -10.36 5.23
N LEU A 473 0.42 -10.44 3.98
CA LEU A 473 -0.99 -10.10 3.68
C LEU A 473 -1.91 -11.25 4.06
N ASP A 474 -1.41 -12.48 3.95
CA ASP A 474 -2.19 -13.65 4.29
C ASP A 474 -2.22 -13.77 5.82
N PRO A 475 -3.40 -14.01 6.44
CA PRO A 475 -3.48 -14.15 7.88
C PRO A 475 -2.56 -15.27 8.40
N PRO A 476 -1.93 -15.07 9.56
CA PRO A 476 -1.16 -16.12 10.20
C PRO A 476 -2.05 -17.29 10.65
N VAL A 477 -1.46 -18.47 10.75
CA VAL A 477 -2.08 -19.64 11.37
C VAL A 477 -1.89 -19.53 12.87
N ILE A 478 -2.96 -19.20 13.60
CA ILE A 478 -2.93 -19.00 15.05
C ILE A 478 -3.58 -20.20 15.75
N ASP A 479 -2.88 -20.84 16.67
CA ASP A 479 -3.46 -21.87 17.52
C ASP A 479 -3.07 -21.65 18.99
N PRO A 480 -3.93 -21.01 19.80
CA PRO A 480 -3.64 -20.74 21.21
C PRO A 480 -3.64 -21.98 22.10
N ASN A 481 -4.22 -23.10 21.63
CA ASN A 481 -4.32 -24.36 22.38
C ASN A 481 -5.00 -24.24 23.75
N TRP A 482 -6.05 -23.43 23.88
CA TRP A 482 -6.72 -23.25 25.17
C TRP A 482 -7.32 -24.56 25.71
N LEU A 483 -7.17 -24.78 27.02
CA LEU A 483 -7.71 -25.93 27.75
C LEU A 483 -7.33 -27.30 27.16
N ARG A 484 -6.16 -27.42 26.54
CA ARG A 484 -5.66 -28.71 26.02
C ARG A 484 -5.13 -29.60 27.12
N ALA A 485 -4.40 -29.03 28.07
CA ALA A 485 -3.87 -29.74 29.23
C ALA A 485 -4.98 -30.11 30.23
N ASP A 486 -4.87 -31.28 30.85
CA ASP A 486 -5.84 -31.73 31.86
C ASP A 486 -5.83 -30.82 33.10
N THR A 487 -4.66 -30.31 33.49
CA THR A 487 -4.51 -29.30 34.55
C THR A 487 -5.39 -28.07 34.31
N ASP A 488 -5.44 -27.55 33.08
CA ASP A 488 -6.27 -26.38 32.77
C ASP A 488 -7.77 -26.70 32.85
N LYS A 489 -8.17 -27.94 32.53
CA LYS A 489 -9.56 -28.41 32.65
C LYS A 489 -9.98 -28.53 34.12
N GLU A 490 -9.10 -29.06 34.98
CA GLU A 490 -9.33 -29.14 36.43
C GLU A 490 -9.51 -27.74 37.04
N VAL A 491 -8.64 -26.80 36.65
CA VAL A 491 -8.73 -25.38 37.08
C VAL A 491 -10.06 -24.75 36.62
N ALA A 492 -10.47 -24.96 35.37
CA ALA A 492 -11.73 -24.43 34.86
C ALA A 492 -12.96 -24.99 35.61
N LEU A 493 -12.97 -26.30 35.89
CA LEU A 493 -14.03 -26.95 36.66
C LEU A 493 -14.10 -26.43 38.10
N TYR A 494 -12.96 -26.25 38.76
CA TYR A 494 -12.91 -25.62 40.08
C TYR A 494 -13.53 -24.22 40.02
N ALA A 495 -13.11 -23.41 39.05
CA ALA A 495 -13.57 -22.03 38.93
C ALA A 495 -15.07 -21.93 38.67
N LEU A 496 -15.65 -22.81 37.84
CA LEU A 496 -17.09 -22.84 37.57
C LEU A 496 -17.90 -23.14 38.83
N ARG A 497 -17.47 -24.12 39.62
CA ARG A 497 -18.10 -24.45 40.90
C ARG A 497 -17.96 -23.30 41.90
N ARG A 498 -16.78 -22.67 41.93
CA ARG A 498 -16.50 -21.50 42.77
C ARG A 498 -17.38 -20.31 42.40
N ALA A 499 -17.59 -20.05 41.12
CA ALA A 499 -18.48 -19.00 40.64
C ALA A 499 -19.96 -19.24 41.01
N ARG A 500 -20.41 -20.50 41.04
CA ARG A 500 -21.75 -20.84 41.57
C ARG A 500 -21.87 -20.56 43.06
N GLN A 501 -20.85 -20.91 43.85
CA GLN A 501 -20.81 -20.57 45.28
C GLN A 501 -20.87 -19.05 45.48
N LEU A 502 -20.16 -18.26 44.67
CA LEU A 502 -20.24 -16.80 44.75
C LEU A 502 -21.68 -16.30 44.52
N TRP A 503 -22.38 -16.86 43.54
CA TRP A 503 -23.78 -16.52 43.28
C TRP A 503 -24.72 -16.87 44.44
N GLU A 504 -24.39 -17.82 45.31
CA GLU A 504 -25.19 -18.12 46.51
C GLU A 504 -25.32 -16.91 47.43
N HIS A 505 -24.30 -16.04 47.43
CA HIS A 505 -24.19 -14.88 48.30
C HIS A 505 -24.57 -13.54 47.64
N ILE A 506 -25.15 -13.55 46.43
CA ILE A 506 -25.66 -12.34 45.75
C ILE A 506 -27.14 -12.12 46.09
N PRO A 507 -27.52 -11.09 46.89
CA PRO A 507 -28.90 -10.87 47.30
C PRO A 507 -29.84 -10.42 46.16
N SER A 508 -29.33 -9.65 45.19
CA SER A 508 -30.11 -9.13 44.06
C SER A 508 -30.43 -10.16 42.97
N LYS A 509 -30.02 -11.43 43.11
CA LYS A 509 -30.34 -12.46 42.10
C LYS A 509 -31.83 -12.81 42.14
N ILE A 510 -32.42 -13.04 40.98
CA ILE A 510 -33.85 -13.36 40.81
C ILE A 510 -33.99 -14.75 40.20
N GLY A 511 -34.91 -15.54 40.75
CA GLY A 511 -35.35 -16.79 40.13
C GLY A 511 -34.30 -17.91 40.18
N LYS A 512 -33.95 -18.44 39.01
CA LYS A 512 -33.06 -19.61 38.85
C LYS A 512 -31.88 -19.27 37.92
N GLU A 513 -30.80 -20.04 38.05
CA GLU A 513 -29.65 -19.98 37.13
C GLU A 513 -30.13 -20.13 35.68
N ILE A 514 -29.81 -19.14 34.85
CA ILE A 514 -30.23 -19.09 33.44
C ILE A 514 -29.25 -19.87 32.57
N TYR A 515 -27.97 -19.70 32.84
CA TYR A 515 -26.87 -20.38 32.18
C TYR A 515 -25.80 -20.72 33.22
N PRO A 516 -25.14 -21.89 33.18
CA PRO A 516 -25.46 -23.05 32.34
C PRO A 516 -26.79 -23.75 32.73
N GLY A 517 -27.34 -23.44 33.90
CA GLY A 517 -28.58 -24.00 34.43
C GLY A 517 -28.29 -24.93 35.61
N ALA A 518 -29.12 -24.83 36.65
CA ALA A 518 -28.89 -25.52 37.92
C ALA A 518 -28.81 -27.06 37.82
N ASN A 519 -29.36 -27.64 36.75
CA ASN A 519 -29.38 -29.09 36.53
C ASN A 519 -28.06 -29.64 35.94
N ILE A 520 -27.16 -28.77 35.46
CA ILE A 520 -25.89 -29.19 34.87
C ILE A 520 -24.81 -29.21 35.96
N THR A 521 -24.50 -30.39 36.48
CA THR A 521 -23.57 -30.55 37.62
C THR A 521 -22.40 -31.50 37.37
N SER A 522 -22.46 -32.36 36.34
CA SER A 522 -21.38 -33.28 36.00
C SER A 522 -20.21 -32.55 35.32
N ASP A 523 -18.99 -33.04 35.57
CA ASP A 523 -17.74 -32.48 35.05
C ASP A 523 -17.70 -32.50 33.53
N GLU A 524 -18.18 -33.60 32.93
CA GLU A 524 -18.30 -33.76 31.48
C GLU A 524 -19.17 -32.66 30.86
N HIS A 525 -20.40 -32.47 31.35
CA HIS A 525 -21.29 -31.45 30.81
C HIS A 525 -20.78 -30.02 31.07
N LEU A 526 -20.14 -29.76 32.21
CA LEU A 526 -19.55 -28.45 32.51
C LEU A 526 -18.37 -28.14 31.58
N LEU A 527 -17.53 -29.13 31.27
CA LEU A 527 -16.43 -28.98 30.32
C LEU A 527 -16.92 -28.81 28.89
N ASP A 528 -17.92 -29.60 28.45
CA ASP A 528 -18.50 -29.44 27.11
C ASP A 528 -19.06 -28.04 26.91
N LEU A 529 -19.79 -27.52 27.90
CA LEU A 529 -20.28 -26.15 27.87
C LEU A 529 -19.15 -25.11 27.89
N THR A 530 -18.08 -25.38 28.63
CA THR A 530 -16.88 -24.53 28.62
C THR A 530 -16.30 -24.47 27.21
N TYR A 531 -16.12 -25.62 26.56
CA TYR A 531 -15.61 -25.68 25.19
C TYR A 531 -16.51 -24.94 24.21
N ASP A 532 -17.83 -25.12 24.32
CA ASP A 532 -18.78 -24.46 23.43
C ASP A 532 -18.78 -22.93 23.54
N ASN A 533 -18.39 -22.41 24.70
CA ASN A 533 -18.42 -20.98 25.02
C ASN A 533 -17.03 -20.38 25.21
N LEU A 534 -15.95 -21.06 24.79
CA LEU A 534 -14.61 -20.47 24.83
C LEU A 534 -14.57 -19.12 24.13
N ASP A 535 -14.03 -18.12 24.81
CA ASP A 535 -13.81 -16.77 24.28
C ASP A 535 -12.39 -16.31 24.62
N PRO A 536 -11.67 -15.64 23.71
CA PRO A 536 -10.31 -15.20 23.98
C PRO A 536 -10.31 -14.12 25.07
N THR A 537 -9.30 -14.12 25.96
CA THR A 537 -9.04 -12.94 26.82
C THR A 537 -8.29 -11.84 26.08
N HIS A 538 -7.70 -12.16 24.92
CA HIS A 538 -6.90 -11.28 24.07
C HIS A 538 -5.56 -10.82 24.69
N HIS A 539 -4.99 -11.59 25.63
CA HIS A 539 -3.83 -11.20 26.44
C HIS A 539 -2.59 -12.07 26.25
N GLY A 540 -2.49 -12.78 25.13
CA GLY A 540 -1.37 -13.67 24.88
C GLY A 540 0.00 -12.97 24.89
N THR A 541 1.02 -13.73 25.27
CA THR A 541 2.43 -13.33 25.28
C THR A 541 3.26 -14.43 24.63
N ALA A 542 4.30 -14.07 23.89
CA ALA A 542 5.22 -15.03 23.28
C ALA A 542 6.65 -14.60 23.60
N SER A 543 7.40 -15.47 24.28
CA SER A 543 8.81 -15.24 24.57
C SER A 543 9.66 -15.95 23.54
N TYR A 544 10.51 -15.19 22.85
CA TYR A 544 11.70 -15.74 22.23
C TYR A 544 12.69 -15.91 23.39
N GLY A 545 12.92 -17.15 23.82
CA GLY A 545 13.74 -17.45 24.99
C GLY A 545 15.14 -16.82 24.96
N PRO A 546 15.90 -16.87 26.07
CA PRO A 546 17.20 -16.24 26.15
C PRO A 546 18.14 -16.80 25.07
N ILE A 547 18.51 -15.94 24.12
CA ILE A 547 19.80 -16.10 23.44
C ILE A 547 20.81 -15.85 24.56
N LEU A 548 21.34 -16.94 25.13
CA LEU A 548 22.40 -16.90 26.13
C LEU A 548 23.43 -15.84 25.71
N ARG A 549 23.61 -14.81 26.55
CA ARG A 549 24.56 -13.69 26.36
C ARG A 549 25.99 -14.13 26.03
N SER A 550 26.32 -15.41 26.13
CA SER A 550 27.65 -15.97 25.85
C SER A 550 28.11 -15.82 24.40
N SER A 551 27.22 -15.64 23.42
CA SER A 551 27.63 -15.55 22.01
C SER A 551 27.92 -14.14 21.50
N PHE A 552 27.64 -13.08 22.27
CA PHE A 552 27.94 -11.70 21.84
C PHE A 552 29.28 -11.17 22.37
N GLN A 553 29.84 -11.77 23.43
CA GLN A 553 31.14 -11.38 23.99
C GLN A 553 32.33 -12.18 23.43
N GLN A 554 32.08 -13.32 22.78
CA GLN A 554 33.14 -14.10 22.12
C GLN A 554 33.48 -13.61 20.71
N ASP A 555 32.60 -12.83 20.09
CA ASP A 555 32.78 -12.31 18.72
C ASP A 555 33.45 -10.92 18.66
N GLU A 556 33.54 -10.19 19.78
CA GLU A 556 34.30 -8.93 19.82
C GLU A 556 35.83 -9.16 19.86
N ASN A 557 36.30 -10.26 20.46
CA ASN A 557 37.74 -10.58 20.50
C ASN A 557 38.24 -11.33 19.26
N SER A 558 37.35 -11.94 18.47
CA SER A 558 37.71 -12.64 17.22
C SER A 558 37.55 -11.74 15.98
N ALA A 559 36.82 -10.63 16.08
CA ALA A 559 36.72 -9.60 15.04
C ALA A 559 38.01 -8.78 14.83
N GLU A 560 38.90 -8.72 15.83
CA GLU A 560 40.19 -8.03 15.71
C GLU A 560 41.28 -8.86 15.01
N GLN A 561 41.17 -10.19 15.01
CA GLN A 561 42.19 -11.09 14.41
C GLN A 561 41.87 -11.61 13.01
N ALA A 562 40.65 -11.42 12.50
CA ALA A 562 40.27 -11.78 11.13
C ALA A 562 40.52 -10.66 10.09
N SER A 563 41.25 -9.60 10.47
CA SER A 563 41.51 -8.43 9.62
C SER A 563 42.68 -8.61 8.63
N HIS A 564 43.34 -9.77 8.59
CA HIS A 564 44.41 -10.06 7.63
C HIS A 564 44.24 -11.42 6.96
N SER A 565 44.19 -11.37 5.62
CA SER A 565 44.06 -12.48 4.66
C SER A 565 42.67 -13.10 4.53
N THR A 566 41.89 -12.60 3.57
CA THR A 566 41.72 -13.28 2.27
C THR A 566 40.86 -12.37 1.39
N THR A 567 41.52 -11.75 0.42
CA THR A 567 40.92 -11.08 -0.73
C THR A 567 40.18 -12.11 -1.57
N GLN A 568 38.86 -12.15 -1.46
CA GLN A 568 37.97 -12.56 -2.54
C GLN A 568 36.64 -11.81 -2.41
N THR A 569 36.74 -10.50 -2.58
CA THR A 569 35.67 -9.63 -3.05
C THR A 569 35.26 -10.06 -4.46
N ASP A 570 34.14 -10.76 -4.59
CA ASP A 570 33.22 -10.72 -5.74
C ASP A 570 32.12 -11.78 -5.57
N SER A 571 30.93 -11.41 -5.07
CA SER A 571 29.62 -12.03 -5.47
C SER A 571 28.38 -11.66 -4.62
N LEU A 572 28.46 -10.92 -3.51
CA LEU A 572 27.25 -10.60 -2.69
C LEU A 572 26.84 -9.11 -2.64
N ASN A 573 27.40 -8.29 -3.53
CA ASN A 573 26.97 -6.91 -3.84
C ASN A 573 25.99 -6.83 -5.04
N LEU A 574 25.45 -7.96 -5.52
CA LEU A 574 24.75 -8.07 -6.81
C LEU A 574 23.21 -8.09 -6.71
N GLY A 575 22.57 -7.51 -5.68
CA GLY A 575 21.11 -7.55 -5.53
C GLY A 575 20.37 -6.22 -5.67
N ILE A 576 20.72 -5.22 -4.84
CA ILE A 576 20.04 -3.90 -4.81
C ILE A 576 20.60 -2.97 -5.90
N GLY A 577 21.91 -3.08 -6.17
CA GLY A 577 22.49 -2.47 -7.36
C GLY A 577 21.94 -3.11 -8.64
N ASP A 578 21.58 -4.39 -8.59
CA ASP A 578 21.17 -5.17 -9.74
C ASP A 578 19.71 -4.88 -10.15
N ASP A 579 18.80 -4.59 -9.22
CA ASP A 579 17.42 -4.20 -9.57
C ASP A 579 17.32 -2.76 -10.13
N ARG A 580 18.11 -1.82 -9.60
CA ARG A 580 18.25 -0.47 -10.21
C ARG A 580 18.98 -0.54 -11.55
N LYS A 581 20.05 -1.35 -11.66
CA LYS A 581 20.75 -1.59 -12.93
C LYS A 581 19.84 -2.30 -13.95
N LYS A 582 18.96 -3.20 -13.52
CA LYS A 582 17.96 -3.85 -14.37
C LYS A 582 16.85 -2.89 -14.80
N LYS A 583 16.28 -2.07 -13.91
CA LYS A 583 15.31 -1.03 -14.31
C LYS A 583 15.91 0.00 -15.26
N LEU A 584 17.11 0.47 -14.93
CA LEU A 584 17.86 1.38 -15.79
C LEU A 584 18.25 0.68 -17.11
N GLY A 585 18.62 -0.60 -17.05
CA GLY A 585 18.87 -1.45 -18.22
C GLY A 585 17.64 -1.61 -19.09
N VAL A 586 16.46 -1.87 -18.53
CA VAL A 586 15.18 -1.94 -19.23
C VAL A 586 14.83 -0.61 -19.86
N LEU A 587 15.07 0.51 -19.17
CA LEU A 587 14.87 1.85 -19.70
C LEU A 587 15.83 2.14 -20.86
N TRP A 588 17.13 1.86 -20.71
CA TRP A 588 18.13 2.02 -21.78
C TRP A 588 17.86 1.10 -22.96
N GLY A 589 17.50 -0.15 -22.70
CA GLY A 589 17.14 -1.14 -23.71
C GLY A 589 15.89 -0.71 -24.48
N SER A 590 14.85 -0.26 -23.78
CA SER A 590 13.62 0.27 -24.41
C SER A 590 13.85 1.59 -25.16
N ALA A 591 14.81 2.41 -24.69
CA ALA A 591 15.22 3.65 -25.35
C ALA A 591 16.01 3.37 -26.63
N LEU A 592 16.97 2.45 -26.56
CA LEU A 592 17.75 2.00 -27.71
C LEU A 592 16.86 1.35 -28.76
N MET A 593 15.82 0.63 -28.34
CA MET A 593 14.82 0.02 -29.23
C MET A 593 14.08 1.04 -30.11
N GLN A 594 14.03 2.32 -29.72
CA GLN A 594 13.37 3.33 -30.55
C GLN A 594 14.07 3.52 -31.89
N LEU A 595 15.39 3.28 -31.96
CA LEU A 595 16.18 3.40 -33.18
C LEU A 595 15.77 2.36 -34.25
N PRO A 596 15.82 1.04 -33.99
CA PRO A 596 15.42 0.04 -34.98
C PRO A 596 13.92 0.14 -35.33
N LEU A 597 13.08 0.60 -34.39
CA LEU A 597 11.64 0.71 -34.59
C LEU A 597 11.23 1.89 -35.46
N TRP A 598 11.71 3.09 -35.11
CA TRP A 598 11.22 4.34 -35.69
C TRP A 598 12.21 4.97 -36.66
N GLY A 599 13.49 4.61 -36.64
CA GLY A 599 14.52 5.32 -37.42
C GLY A 599 14.27 5.28 -38.93
N PHE A 600 13.87 4.12 -39.47
CA PHE A 600 13.48 4.01 -40.87
C PHE A 600 12.16 4.75 -41.15
N ASN A 601 11.13 4.49 -40.35
CA ASN A 601 9.78 5.00 -40.62
C ASN A 601 9.65 6.52 -40.50
N LEU A 602 10.33 7.13 -39.52
CA LEU A 602 10.40 8.59 -39.37
C LEU A 602 11.29 9.25 -40.42
N SER A 603 12.13 8.48 -41.12
CA SER A 603 13.04 8.97 -42.15
C SER A 603 12.65 8.51 -43.56
N TYR A 604 11.50 7.87 -43.72
CA TYR A 604 11.10 7.26 -45.00
C TYR A 604 11.03 8.29 -46.12
N GLY A 605 10.59 9.51 -45.81
CA GLY A 605 10.52 10.62 -46.77
C GLY A 605 11.87 11.00 -47.40
N ILE A 606 13.00 10.69 -46.74
CA ILE A 606 14.34 10.90 -47.32
C ILE A 606 14.61 9.94 -48.47
N PHE A 607 14.09 8.70 -48.39
CA PHE A 607 14.19 7.73 -49.48
C PHE A 607 13.28 8.12 -50.65
N GLU A 608 12.06 8.56 -50.35
CA GLU A 608 11.13 9.08 -51.36
C GLU A 608 11.75 10.24 -52.13
N GLU A 609 12.33 11.22 -51.42
CA GLU A 609 13.06 12.32 -52.05
C GLU A 609 14.24 11.82 -52.88
N TYR A 610 15.07 10.92 -52.35
CA TYR A 610 16.20 10.37 -53.10
C TYR A 610 15.75 9.71 -54.42
N TRP A 611 14.63 8.98 -54.39
CA TRP A 611 14.08 8.34 -55.57
C TRP A 611 13.51 9.30 -56.62
N THR A 612 13.07 10.50 -56.23
CA THR A 612 12.67 11.52 -57.22
C THR A 612 13.83 11.95 -58.12
N SER A 613 15.06 11.91 -57.60
CA SER A 613 16.26 12.33 -58.33
C SER A 613 17.08 11.15 -58.87
N ASN A 614 17.01 9.98 -58.22
CA ASN A 614 17.84 8.80 -58.49
C ASN A 614 16.98 7.53 -58.66
N TRP A 615 16.03 7.57 -59.59
CA TRP A 615 15.10 6.46 -59.83
C TRP A 615 15.76 5.26 -60.52
N THR A 616 15.63 4.06 -59.93
CA THR A 616 16.29 2.84 -60.41
C THR A 616 15.42 1.58 -60.35
N LEU A 617 14.15 1.70 -59.97
CA LEU A 617 13.21 0.59 -59.77
C LEU A 617 12.14 0.57 -60.87
N ASP A 618 11.63 -0.61 -61.19
CA ASP A 618 10.54 -0.82 -62.13
C ASP A 618 9.17 -0.71 -61.43
N GLY A 619 8.32 0.18 -61.92
CA GLY A 619 7.04 0.58 -61.33
C GLY A 619 6.86 2.10 -61.23
N ASP A 620 5.66 2.53 -60.84
CA ASP A 620 5.33 3.96 -60.69
C ASP A 620 5.92 4.52 -59.39
N LEU A 621 6.64 5.64 -59.49
CA LEU A 621 7.19 6.40 -58.37
C LEU A 621 6.09 6.85 -57.40
N SER A 622 4.87 7.09 -57.88
CA SER A 622 3.74 7.48 -57.02
C SER A 622 3.41 6.44 -55.94
N ILE A 623 3.73 5.16 -56.19
CA ILE A 623 3.43 4.04 -55.29
C ILE A 623 4.44 3.94 -54.14
N THR A 624 5.64 4.54 -54.26
CA THR A 624 6.65 4.44 -53.19
C THR A 624 6.23 5.13 -51.90
N GLY A 625 5.43 6.19 -51.97
CA GLY A 625 4.87 6.84 -50.78
C GLY A 625 3.97 5.89 -49.96
N THR A 626 3.31 4.92 -50.63
CA THR A 626 2.43 3.94 -49.98
C THR A 626 3.20 2.92 -49.13
N VAL A 627 4.49 2.69 -49.39
CA VAL A 627 5.29 1.73 -48.61
C VAL A 627 5.50 2.25 -47.18
N GLY A 628 5.81 3.55 -47.02
CA GLY A 628 5.98 4.18 -45.71
C GLY A 628 4.68 4.23 -44.90
N THR A 629 3.55 4.49 -45.56
CA THR A 629 2.23 4.46 -44.89
C THR A 629 1.81 3.03 -44.52
N THR A 630 2.09 2.06 -45.39
CA THR A 630 1.86 0.62 -45.10
C THR A 630 2.68 0.17 -43.91
N SER A 631 3.96 0.56 -43.84
CA SER A 631 4.83 0.26 -42.70
C SER A 631 4.23 0.77 -41.38
N ASN A 632 3.84 2.04 -41.31
CA ASN A 632 3.19 2.61 -40.13
C ASN A 632 1.86 1.89 -39.81
N GLY A 633 1.04 1.57 -40.82
CA GLY A 633 -0.22 0.86 -40.65
C GLY A 633 -0.04 -0.54 -40.05
N VAL A 634 0.85 -1.34 -40.63
CA VAL A 634 1.19 -2.69 -40.15
C VAL A 634 1.67 -2.62 -38.70
N MET A 635 2.51 -1.64 -38.37
CA MET A 635 3.00 -1.48 -37.00
C MET A 635 1.88 -1.23 -36.00
N TYR A 636 1.10 -0.16 -36.18
CA TYR A 636 0.09 0.22 -35.18
C TYR A 636 -1.09 -0.75 -35.10
N ILE A 637 -1.52 -1.35 -36.22
CA ILE A 637 -2.64 -2.32 -36.23
C ILE A 637 -2.24 -3.64 -35.57
N SER A 638 -0.97 -4.03 -35.65
CA SER A 638 -0.49 -5.26 -35.02
C SER A 638 -0.35 -5.13 -33.50
N MET A 639 -0.15 -3.91 -32.96
CA MET A 639 0.13 -3.67 -31.54
C MET A 639 -0.98 -4.19 -30.59
N PRO A 640 -2.29 -3.92 -30.78
CA PRO A 640 -3.34 -4.45 -29.90
C PRO A 640 -3.29 -5.96 -29.71
N PHE A 641 -3.03 -6.71 -30.79
CA PHE A 641 -2.98 -8.16 -30.78
C PHE A 641 -1.71 -8.68 -30.12
N LEU A 642 -0.56 -8.10 -30.46
CA LEU A 642 0.73 -8.52 -29.92
C LEU A 642 0.83 -8.21 -28.41
N PHE A 643 0.40 -7.03 -27.96
CA PHE A 643 0.32 -6.72 -26.52
C PHE A 643 -0.60 -7.69 -25.77
N ALA A 644 -1.77 -8.04 -26.34
CA ALA A 644 -2.67 -9.02 -25.73
C ALA A 644 -2.05 -10.43 -25.61
N ILE A 645 -1.30 -10.87 -26.63
CA ILE A 645 -0.61 -12.17 -26.64
C ILE A 645 0.52 -12.21 -25.58
N PHE A 646 1.35 -11.16 -25.53
CA PHE A 646 2.54 -11.12 -24.69
C PHE A 646 2.27 -10.74 -23.23
N THR A 647 1.13 -10.13 -22.92
CA THR A 647 0.66 -9.94 -21.53
C THR A 647 0.36 -11.26 -20.82
N ARG A 648 -0.08 -12.30 -21.55
CA ARG A 648 -0.67 -13.52 -20.96
C ARG A 648 -0.01 -14.82 -21.38
N TYR A 649 -0.24 -15.25 -22.63
CA TYR A 649 0.08 -16.62 -23.05
C TYR A 649 1.57 -16.81 -23.24
N TRP A 650 2.22 -15.82 -23.85
CA TRP A 650 3.60 -15.91 -24.31
C TRP A 650 4.53 -14.96 -23.57
N ALA A 651 4.19 -14.55 -22.34
CA ALA A 651 5.03 -13.69 -21.51
C ALA A 651 6.45 -14.28 -21.32
N HIS A 652 6.56 -15.60 -21.16
CA HIS A 652 7.83 -16.31 -21.06
C HIS A 652 8.55 -16.53 -22.41
N HIS A 653 7.86 -16.28 -23.53
CA HIS A 653 8.40 -16.37 -24.89
C HIS A 653 8.77 -14.99 -25.47
N ARG A 654 8.66 -13.90 -24.71
CA ARG A 654 8.93 -12.53 -25.17
C ARG A 654 10.31 -12.39 -25.81
N LEU A 655 11.37 -12.87 -25.14
CA LEU A 655 12.72 -12.81 -25.67
C LEU A 655 12.87 -13.60 -27.00
N LYS A 656 12.20 -14.75 -27.13
CA LYS A 656 12.20 -15.51 -28.40
C LYS A 656 11.45 -14.75 -29.50
N ALA A 657 10.33 -14.12 -29.17
CA ALA A 657 9.56 -13.32 -30.10
C ALA A 657 10.33 -12.09 -30.59
N GLU A 658 11.02 -11.38 -29.68
CA GLU A 658 11.87 -10.24 -30.04
C GLU A 658 13.03 -10.67 -30.96
N LEU A 659 13.69 -11.80 -30.68
CA LEU A 659 14.75 -12.33 -31.56
C LEU A 659 14.22 -12.71 -32.95
N VAL A 660 13.07 -13.38 -33.01
CA VAL A 660 12.40 -13.70 -34.28
C VAL A 660 12.02 -12.41 -35.02
N GLY A 661 11.49 -11.41 -34.31
CA GLY A 661 11.15 -10.11 -34.87
C GLY A 661 12.35 -9.39 -35.47
N LEU A 662 13.49 -9.43 -34.78
CA LEU A 662 14.73 -8.84 -35.24
C LEU A 662 15.25 -9.52 -36.51
N ILE A 663 15.19 -10.85 -36.57
CA ILE A 663 15.57 -11.62 -37.78
C ILE A 663 14.67 -11.26 -38.95
N ILE A 664 13.34 -11.21 -38.73
CA ILE A 664 12.38 -10.82 -39.76
C ILE A 664 12.66 -9.40 -40.26
N ALA A 665 12.93 -8.45 -39.35
CA ALA A 665 13.25 -7.07 -39.72
C ALA A 665 14.56 -6.95 -40.51
N PHE A 666 15.61 -7.64 -40.06
CA PHE A 666 16.89 -7.69 -40.75
C PHE A 666 16.75 -8.25 -42.17
N LEU A 667 16.07 -9.40 -42.31
CA LEU A 667 15.81 -10.01 -43.62
C LEU A 667 14.96 -9.08 -44.49
N GLY A 668 13.98 -8.38 -43.92
CA GLY A 668 13.19 -7.34 -44.59
C GLY A 668 14.06 -6.29 -45.26
N PHE A 669 14.95 -5.65 -44.49
CA PHE A 669 15.82 -4.63 -45.04
C PHE A 669 16.85 -5.21 -46.02
N ILE A 670 17.48 -6.34 -45.71
CA ILE A 670 18.46 -6.97 -46.62
C ILE A 670 17.83 -7.32 -47.97
N LEU A 671 16.66 -7.98 -47.97
CA LEU A 671 15.94 -8.33 -49.20
C LEU A 671 15.53 -7.08 -49.98
N SER A 672 15.14 -6.00 -49.29
CA SER A 672 14.81 -4.74 -49.95
C SER A 672 15.99 -4.09 -50.69
N SER A 673 17.23 -4.41 -50.31
CA SER A 673 18.44 -3.93 -51.03
C SER A 673 18.63 -4.59 -52.40
N PHE A 674 17.94 -5.71 -52.66
CA PHE A 674 17.94 -6.42 -53.94
C PHE A 674 16.67 -6.16 -54.76
N SER A 675 15.82 -5.24 -54.30
CA SER A 675 14.58 -4.90 -55.01
C SER A 675 14.87 -4.36 -56.41
N THR A 676 14.15 -4.90 -57.39
CA THR A 676 14.10 -4.41 -58.77
C THR A 676 12.75 -3.80 -59.09
N HIS A 677 11.68 -4.19 -58.40
CA HIS A 677 10.33 -3.65 -58.56
C HIS A 677 9.85 -2.94 -57.29
N VAL A 678 8.98 -1.92 -57.45
CA VAL A 678 8.42 -1.15 -56.33
C VAL A 678 7.63 -2.04 -55.34
N TRP A 679 6.90 -3.04 -55.84
CA TRP A 679 6.13 -3.94 -54.97
C TRP A 679 7.01 -4.80 -54.05
N HIS A 680 8.29 -5.04 -54.40
CA HIS A 680 9.23 -5.70 -53.50
C HIS A 680 9.37 -4.89 -52.22
N LEU A 681 9.53 -3.56 -52.32
CA LEU A 681 9.64 -2.67 -51.18
C LEU A 681 8.40 -2.69 -50.30
N MET A 682 7.21 -2.80 -50.91
CA MET A 682 5.95 -2.95 -50.17
C MET A 682 5.97 -4.19 -49.27
N VAL A 683 6.35 -5.34 -49.81
CA VAL A 683 6.39 -6.60 -49.05
C VAL A 683 7.53 -6.58 -48.04
N THR A 684 8.74 -6.16 -48.44
CA THR A 684 9.93 -6.28 -47.61
C THR A 684 10.02 -5.20 -46.52
N GLN A 685 9.78 -3.93 -46.87
CA GLN A 685 9.88 -2.79 -45.94
C GLN A 685 8.53 -2.47 -45.32
N GLY A 686 7.46 -2.42 -46.14
CA GLY A 686 6.11 -2.06 -45.70
C GLY A 686 5.43 -3.10 -44.81
N VAL A 687 5.67 -4.40 -45.03
CA VAL A 687 5.02 -5.47 -44.26
C VAL A 687 6.01 -6.22 -43.39
N MET A 688 7.02 -6.84 -44.00
CA MET A 688 7.92 -7.76 -43.30
C MET A 688 8.77 -7.03 -42.26
N ALA A 689 9.48 -5.96 -42.65
CA ALA A 689 10.29 -5.19 -41.70
C ALA A 689 9.44 -4.51 -40.63
N ALA A 690 8.31 -3.92 -41.02
CA ALA A 690 7.35 -3.30 -40.10
C ALA A 690 6.83 -4.27 -39.03
N PHE A 691 6.39 -5.47 -39.44
CA PHE A 691 5.93 -6.50 -38.50
C PHE A 691 7.06 -7.00 -37.60
N GLY A 692 8.26 -7.22 -38.16
CA GLY A 692 9.45 -7.58 -37.40
C GLY A 692 9.79 -6.56 -36.31
N CYS A 693 9.83 -5.27 -36.65
CA CYS A 693 10.05 -4.20 -35.68
C CYS A 693 8.96 -4.13 -34.61
N THR A 694 7.71 -4.39 -34.96
CA THR A 694 6.59 -4.42 -33.99
C THR A 694 6.72 -5.58 -33.01
N LEU A 695 7.17 -6.74 -33.51
CA LEU A 695 7.41 -7.93 -32.70
C LEU A 695 8.58 -7.76 -31.71
N VAL A 696 9.51 -6.84 -32.01
CA VAL A 696 10.52 -6.37 -31.05
C VAL A 696 9.89 -5.36 -30.06
N TYR A 697 9.10 -4.41 -30.55
CA TYR A 697 8.54 -3.33 -29.73
C TYR A 697 7.54 -3.79 -28.67
N SER A 698 6.55 -4.61 -29.05
CA SER A 698 5.43 -4.94 -28.14
C SER A 698 5.90 -5.65 -26.86
N PRO A 699 6.71 -6.72 -26.91
CA PRO A 699 7.18 -7.42 -25.71
C PRO A 699 8.07 -6.57 -24.80
N ALA A 700 8.95 -5.75 -25.39
CA ALA A 700 9.82 -4.85 -24.64
C ALA A 700 9.03 -3.73 -23.95
N THR A 701 8.01 -3.19 -24.62
CA THR A 701 7.11 -2.17 -24.04
C THR A 701 6.21 -2.76 -22.95
N CYS A 702 5.73 -4.00 -23.11
CA CYS A 702 5.07 -4.73 -22.02
C CYS A 702 5.99 -4.83 -20.79
N SER A 703 7.25 -5.22 -21.02
CA SER A 703 8.23 -5.37 -19.95
C SER A 703 8.55 -4.02 -19.29
N LEU A 704 8.68 -2.94 -20.05
CA LEU A 704 8.84 -1.58 -19.51
C LEU A 704 7.66 -1.19 -18.61
N GLY A 705 6.42 -1.41 -19.07
CA GLY A 705 5.21 -1.14 -18.30
C GLY A 705 5.14 -1.94 -17.01
N GLU A 706 5.64 -3.17 -17.00
CA GLU A 706 5.72 -4.04 -15.82
C GLU A 706 6.81 -3.62 -14.83
N TRP A 707 8.02 -3.31 -15.31
CA TRP A 707 9.15 -2.85 -14.49
C TRP A 707 8.90 -1.48 -13.84
N TYR A 708 8.06 -0.66 -14.47
CA TYR A 708 7.60 0.65 -13.98
C TYR A 708 6.11 0.63 -13.57
N ALA A 709 5.54 -0.54 -13.28
CA ALA A 709 4.11 -0.67 -12.98
C ALA A 709 3.66 0.19 -11.79
N THR A 710 4.55 0.36 -10.83
CA THR A 710 4.23 0.86 -9.50
C THR A 710 4.60 2.35 -9.32
N GLY A 711 5.45 2.92 -10.19
CA GLY A 711 5.83 4.34 -10.09
C GLY A 711 6.61 4.84 -11.31
N ASN A 712 6.40 6.12 -11.65
CA ASN A 712 7.02 6.81 -12.79
C ASN A 712 6.73 6.15 -14.15
N ARG A 713 5.59 5.47 -14.31
CA ARG A 713 5.21 4.78 -15.56
C ARG A 713 5.04 5.77 -16.72
N ALA A 714 4.35 6.88 -16.49
CA ALA A 714 4.16 7.91 -17.50
C ALA A 714 5.48 8.64 -17.80
N ILE A 715 6.34 8.84 -16.79
CA ILE A 715 7.72 9.33 -17.00
C ILE A 715 8.54 8.34 -17.83
N ALA A 716 8.49 7.04 -17.55
CA ALA A 716 9.23 6.02 -18.29
C ALA A 716 8.77 5.97 -19.76
N TYR A 717 7.46 5.92 -20.01
CA TYR A 717 6.92 6.08 -21.37
C TYR A 717 7.32 7.42 -21.99
N GLY A 718 7.30 8.50 -21.22
CA GLY A 718 7.75 9.83 -21.63
C GLY A 718 9.20 9.84 -22.11
N ILE A 719 10.13 9.25 -21.34
CA ILE A 719 11.55 9.13 -21.70
C ILE A 719 11.72 8.29 -22.97
N ILE A 720 11.03 7.15 -23.09
CA ILE A 720 11.11 6.32 -24.29
C ILE A 720 10.57 7.07 -25.52
N LEU A 721 9.48 7.81 -25.37
CA LEU A 721 8.94 8.65 -26.44
C LEU A 721 9.84 9.86 -26.75
N SER A 722 10.58 10.39 -25.78
CA SER A 722 11.65 11.37 -26.02
C SER A 722 12.76 10.77 -26.89
N CYS A 723 13.16 9.52 -26.64
CA CYS A 723 14.14 8.81 -27.46
C CYS A 723 13.65 8.58 -28.90
N ARG A 724 12.35 8.31 -29.10
CA ARG A 724 11.74 8.31 -30.46
C ARG A 724 11.95 9.64 -31.17
N ASN A 725 11.78 10.76 -30.48
CA ASN A 725 11.99 12.09 -31.05
C ASN A 725 13.47 12.39 -31.35
N ILE A 726 14.40 11.89 -30.52
CA ILE A 726 15.85 11.93 -30.83
C ILE A 726 16.13 11.16 -32.12
N VAL A 727 15.62 9.93 -32.24
CA VAL A 727 15.74 9.10 -33.44
C VAL A 727 15.20 9.82 -34.67
N GLY A 728 14.00 10.41 -34.58
CA GLY A 728 13.39 11.19 -35.66
C GLY A 728 14.11 12.51 -35.99
N SER A 729 14.98 13.01 -35.11
CA SER A 729 15.79 14.21 -35.36
C SER A 729 17.15 13.89 -35.96
N VAL A 730 17.71 12.71 -35.67
CA VAL A 730 19.08 12.31 -36.09
C VAL A 730 19.07 11.43 -37.33
N CYS A 731 18.17 10.44 -37.40
CA CYS A 731 18.15 9.45 -38.48
C CYS A 731 17.94 10.04 -39.88
N PRO A 732 17.11 11.08 -40.09
CA PRO A 732 16.97 11.68 -41.41
C PRO A 732 18.30 12.18 -41.98
N PHE A 733 19.15 12.83 -41.16
CA PHE A 733 20.47 13.30 -41.58
C PHE A 733 21.45 12.16 -41.80
N LEU A 734 21.45 11.16 -40.91
CA LEU A 734 22.29 9.96 -41.07
C LEU A 734 21.97 9.24 -42.38
N LEU A 735 20.70 8.97 -42.62
CA LEU A 735 20.24 8.27 -43.83
C LEU A 735 20.45 9.11 -45.08
N ARG A 736 20.27 10.44 -45.01
CA ARG A 736 20.58 11.33 -46.12
C ARG A 736 22.07 11.27 -46.48
N TYR A 737 22.94 11.40 -45.49
CA TYR A 737 24.38 11.29 -45.69
C TYR A 737 24.77 9.93 -46.32
N LEU A 738 24.21 8.84 -45.81
CA LEU A 738 24.47 7.51 -46.35
C LEU A 738 23.96 7.36 -47.80
N LEU A 739 22.77 7.88 -48.11
CA LEU A 739 22.21 7.87 -49.47
C LEU A 739 23.04 8.67 -50.45
N ASP A 740 23.49 9.86 -50.05
CA ASP A 740 24.29 10.74 -50.91
C ASP A 740 25.68 10.14 -51.19
N GLN A 741 26.28 9.42 -50.23
CA GLN A 741 27.62 8.84 -50.38
C GLN A 741 27.64 7.42 -50.97
N TYR A 742 26.70 6.56 -50.57
CA TYR A 742 26.73 5.12 -50.86
C TYR A 742 25.54 4.63 -51.69
N GLY A 743 24.52 5.46 -51.87
CA GLY A 743 23.30 5.13 -52.62
C GLY A 743 22.37 4.13 -51.91
N PHE A 744 21.16 3.97 -52.46
CA PHE A 744 20.06 3.22 -51.85
C PHE A 744 20.45 1.82 -51.31
N ARG A 745 21.08 0.99 -52.15
CA ARG A 745 21.33 -0.42 -51.81
C ARG A 745 22.26 -0.58 -50.62
N TRP A 746 23.35 0.20 -50.57
CA TRP A 746 24.30 0.14 -49.46
C TRP A 746 23.75 0.82 -48.22
N THR A 747 23.01 1.93 -48.36
CA THR A 747 22.36 2.58 -47.21
C THR A 747 21.44 1.62 -46.47
N ILE A 748 20.60 0.88 -47.19
CA ILE A 748 19.67 -0.08 -46.57
C ILE A 748 20.41 -1.25 -45.91
N ARG A 749 21.52 -1.72 -46.49
CA ARG A 749 22.34 -2.77 -45.86
C ARG A 749 22.99 -2.27 -44.57
N ILE A 750 23.60 -1.08 -44.62
CA ILE A 750 24.17 -0.42 -43.44
C ILE A 750 23.09 -0.25 -42.37
N TRP A 751 21.90 0.21 -42.76
CA TRP A 751 20.75 0.33 -41.88
C TRP A 751 20.33 -1.02 -41.27
N ALA A 752 20.28 -2.10 -42.05
CA ALA A 752 19.96 -3.43 -41.55
C ALA A 752 20.95 -3.87 -40.45
N PHE A 753 22.24 -3.61 -40.63
CA PHE A 753 23.25 -3.93 -39.59
C PHE A 753 23.14 -3.02 -38.36
N ILE A 754 22.86 -1.73 -38.52
CA ILE A 754 22.58 -0.82 -37.40
C ILE A 754 21.37 -1.31 -36.60
N LEU A 755 20.31 -1.72 -37.30
CA LEU A 755 19.09 -2.27 -36.72
C LEU A 755 19.37 -3.58 -35.97
N ALA A 756 20.12 -4.51 -36.57
CA ALA A 756 20.47 -5.78 -35.93
C ALA A 756 21.33 -5.57 -34.68
N GLY A 757 22.35 -4.72 -34.74
CA GLY A 757 23.24 -4.45 -33.61
C GLY A 757 22.54 -3.75 -32.45
N SER A 758 21.80 -2.67 -32.74
CA SER A 758 21.05 -1.94 -31.72
C SER A 758 19.88 -2.74 -31.16
N GLY A 759 19.20 -3.52 -31.99
CA GLY A 759 18.12 -4.42 -31.58
C GLY A 759 18.61 -5.54 -30.67
N LEU A 760 19.72 -6.20 -31.01
CA LEU A 760 20.29 -7.27 -30.18
C LEU A 760 20.71 -6.74 -28.80
N LEU A 761 21.35 -5.56 -28.76
CA LEU A 761 21.72 -4.92 -27.50
C LEU A 761 20.49 -4.54 -26.67
N SER A 762 19.43 -4.06 -27.31
CA SER A 762 18.15 -3.76 -26.66
C SER A 762 17.52 -5.00 -26.02
N ILE A 763 17.45 -6.12 -26.75
CA ILE A 763 16.87 -7.39 -26.27
C ILE A 763 17.60 -7.91 -25.03
N VAL A 764 18.93 -7.82 -25.01
CA VAL A 764 19.74 -8.26 -23.86
C VAL A 764 19.46 -7.41 -22.61
N LEU A 765 19.14 -6.13 -22.79
CA LEU A 765 18.92 -5.18 -21.70
C LEU A 765 17.49 -5.16 -21.15
N VAL A 766 16.51 -5.77 -21.85
CA VAL A 766 15.08 -5.78 -21.47
C VAL A 766 14.64 -7.18 -21.02
N PRO A 767 15.00 -7.62 -19.79
CA PRO A 767 14.50 -8.88 -19.26
C PRO A 767 12.99 -8.81 -18.98
N THR A 768 12.29 -9.93 -19.17
CA THR A 768 10.91 -10.10 -18.70
C THR A 768 10.87 -10.04 -17.17
N HIS A 769 9.87 -9.35 -16.60
CA HIS A 769 9.79 -9.18 -15.16
C HIS A 769 9.60 -10.54 -14.43
N PRO A 770 10.35 -10.83 -13.34
CA PRO A 770 10.31 -12.13 -12.67
C PRO A 770 8.91 -12.58 -12.21
N SER A 771 8.05 -11.64 -11.78
CA SER A 771 6.67 -11.94 -11.36
C SER A 771 5.81 -12.58 -12.45
N LYS A 772 6.16 -12.40 -13.74
CA LYS A 772 5.48 -13.02 -14.89
C LYS A 772 6.11 -14.36 -15.30
N MET A 773 7.26 -14.72 -14.72
CA MET A 773 7.96 -15.99 -14.98
C MET A 773 7.60 -17.10 -13.97
N VAL A 774 7.12 -16.76 -12.78
CA VAL A 774 6.80 -17.71 -11.67
C VAL A 774 5.44 -18.41 -11.85
N ALA A 775 4.56 -17.93 -12.74
CA ALA A 775 3.25 -18.52 -12.99
C ALA A 775 3.35 -19.83 -13.82
N ARG A 776 3.78 -20.94 -13.22
CA ARG A 776 3.96 -22.20 -13.95
C ARG A 776 2.98 -23.34 -13.66
N GLU A 777 2.05 -23.24 -12.72
CA GLU A 777 1.19 -24.39 -12.38
C GLU A 777 -0.32 -24.08 -12.31
N GLY A 778 -0.85 -23.39 -13.32
CA GLY A 778 -2.29 -23.19 -13.50
C GLY A 778 -2.66 -22.67 -14.88
N LYS A 779 -3.93 -22.87 -15.29
CA LYS A 779 -4.45 -22.26 -16.53
C LYS A 779 -4.27 -20.74 -16.43
N PRO A 780 -3.68 -20.06 -17.44
CA PRO A 780 -3.47 -18.62 -17.37
C PRO A 780 -4.82 -17.91 -17.15
N PRO A 781 -4.95 -17.00 -16.17
CA PRO A 781 -6.21 -16.34 -15.84
C PRO A 781 -6.81 -15.66 -17.08
N ARG A 782 -8.13 -15.74 -17.29
CA ARG A 782 -8.80 -15.13 -18.46
C ARG A 782 -8.59 -13.62 -18.45
N ILE A 783 -8.34 -13.02 -19.63
CA ILE A 783 -8.36 -11.56 -19.76
C ILE A 783 -9.78 -11.11 -19.39
N PRO A 784 -9.95 -10.32 -18.32
CA PRO A 784 -11.26 -9.79 -17.97
C PRO A 784 -11.62 -8.72 -18.99
N TRP A 785 -12.33 -9.09 -20.07
CA TRP A 785 -12.82 -8.13 -21.08
C TRP A 785 -14.01 -7.29 -20.59
N THR A 786 -14.36 -7.39 -19.31
CA THR A 786 -15.47 -6.65 -18.70
C THR A 786 -15.25 -5.15 -18.77
N PHE A 787 -13.99 -4.68 -18.77
CA PHE A 787 -13.67 -3.25 -18.90
C PHE A 787 -14.13 -2.64 -20.23
N LEU A 788 -14.35 -3.43 -21.28
CA LEU A 788 -14.93 -2.94 -22.54
C LEU A 788 -16.40 -2.52 -22.41
N LYS A 789 -17.05 -2.81 -21.27
CA LYS A 789 -18.39 -2.30 -20.96
C LYS A 789 -18.35 -0.89 -20.39
N HIS A 790 -17.20 -0.45 -19.90
CA HIS A 790 -17.04 0.89 -19.34
C HIS A 790 -17.04 1.93 -20.44
N ARG A 791 -17.80 3.01 -20.27
CA ARG A 791 -17.86 4.12 -21.24
C ARG A 791 -16.52 4.86 -21.33
N GLY A 792 -15.68 4.70 -20.32
CA GLY A 792 -14.41 5.37 -20.21
C GLY A 792 -13.41 5.05 -21.31
N ILE A 793 -13.28 3.77 -21.66
CA ILE A 793 -12.31 3.36 -22.68
C ILE A 793 -12.66 3.90 -24.06
N TYR A 794 -13.94 3.93 -24.45
CA TYR A 794 -14.37 4.47 -25.74
C TYR A 794 -14.11 5.97 -25.86
N THR A 795 -14.24 6.72 -24.76
CA THR A 795 -13.98 8.16 -24.75
C THR A 795 -12.51 8.44 -25.12
N TYR A 796 -11.59 7.73 -24.47
CA TYR A 796 -10.16 7.87 -24.75
C TYR A 796 -9.76 7.27 -26.09
N PHE A 797 -10.35 6.15 -26.50
CA PHE A 797 -10.09 5.51 -27.80
C PHE A 797 -10.48 6.41 -28.97
N VAL A 798 -11.69 7.01 -28.93
CA VAL A 798 -12.14 7.97 -29.94
C VAL A 798 -11.28 9.23 -29.94
N ALA A 799 -10.94 9.77 -28.76
CA ALA A 799 -10.08 10.95 -28.64
C ALA A 799 -8.71 10.72 -29.29
N VAL A 800 -8.06 9.58 -29.00
CA VAL A 800 -6.76 9.24 -29.59
C VAL A 800 -6.87 9.02 -31.10
N MET A 801 -7.91 8.34 -31.57
CA MET A 801 -8.14 8.09 -32.99
C MET A 801 -8.29 9.40 -33.78
N VAL A 802 -9.16 10.30 -33.34
CA VAL A 802 -9.43 11.58 -34.01
C VAL A 802 -8.23 12.53 -33.89
N GLN A 803 -7.56 12.58 -32.73
CA GLN A 803 -6.35 13.39 -32.58
C GLN A 803 -5.25 12.93 -33.54
N SER A 804 -5.08 11.62 -33.68
CA SER A 804 -4.03 11.04 -34.51
C SER A 804 -4.25 11.29 -36.00
N SER A 805 -5.51 11.39 -36.48
CA SER A 805 -5.79 11.73 -37.88
C SER A 805 -5.39 13.14 -38.26
N GLY A 806 -5.36 14.07 -37.30
CA GLY A 806 -4.79 15.41 -37.51
C GLY A 806 -3.28 15.45 -37.31
N TYR A 807 -2.74 14.72 -36.33
CA TYR A 807 -1.32 14.77 -35.94
C TYR A 807 -0.33 14.51 -37.09
N CYS A 808 -0.62 13.56 -37.99
CA CYS A 808 0.31 13.18 -39.06
C CYS A 808 0.35 14.18 -40.24
N LEU A 809 -0.66 15.05 -40.38
CA LEU A 809 -0.81 15.91 -41.55
C LEU A 809 0.25 17.03 -41.61
N PRO A 810 0.56 17.75 -40.51
CA PRO A 810 1.69 18.68 -40.50
C PRO A 810 3.02 18.00 -40.83
N GLN A 811 3.28 16.79 -40.32
CA GLN A 811 4.51 16.08 -40.63
C GLN A 811 4.66 15.77 -42.12
N THR A 812 3.55 15.53 -42.81
CA THR A 812 3.52 15.16 -44.23
C THR A 812 3.57 16.37 -45.16
N TYR A 813 2.78 17.41 -44.87
CA TYR A 813 2.51 18.50 -45.82
C TYR A 813 3.18 19.84 -45.47
N LEU A 814 3.76 19.98 -44.28
CA LEU A 814 4.43 21.22 -43.88
C LEU A 814 5.67 21.55 -44.74
N PRO A 815 6.54 20.58 -45.11
CA PRO A 815 7.68 20.86 -45.99
C PRO A 815 7.26 21.33 -47.38
N THR A 816 6.24 20.70 -47.98
CA THR A 816 5.73 21.09 -49.30
C THR A 816 5.05 22.45 -49.27
N PHE A 817 4.25 22.72 -48.23
CA PHE A 817 3.65 24.04 -48.00
C PHE A 817 4.72 25.13 -47.88
N ALA A 818 5.77 24.90 -47.08
CA ALA A 818 6.84 25.88 -46.86
C ALA A 818 7.62 26.20 -48.14
N ARG A 819 7.82 25.22 -49.02
CA ARG A 819 8.46 25.43 -50.33
C ARG A 819 7.56 26.21 -51.29
N GLU A 820 6.30 25.81 -51.38
CA GLU A 820 5.36 26.39 -52.36
C GLU A 820 4.94 27.81 -52.00
N PHE A 821 4.74 28.12 -50.70
CA PHE A 821 4.15 29.39 -50.26
C PHE A 821 5.11 30.24 -49.38
N ASN A 822 6.06 29.65 -48.66
CA ASN A 822 6.96 30.42 -47.78
C ASN A 822 8.39 30.64 -48.32
N GLY A 823 8.68 30.24 -49.56
CA GLY A 823 10.01 30.41 -50.17
C GLY A 823 11.12 29.64 -49.46
N ALA A 824 10.79 28.57 -48.74
CA ALA A 824 11.77 27.79 -47.98
C ALA A 824 12.76 27.04 -48.90
N SER A 825 14.04 27.09 -48.56
CA SER A 825 15.07 26.26 -49.20
C SER A 825 14.89 24.78 -48.86
N GLN A 826 15.52 23.89 -49.62
CA GLN A 826 15.52 22.45 -49.33
C GLN A 826 16.04 22.13 -47.92
N ALA A 827 17.05 22.89 -47.47
CA ALA A 827 17.59 22.79 -46.12
C ALA A 827 16.54 23.17 -45.06
N ILE A 828 15.80 24.26 -45.27
CA ILE A 828 14.72 24.70 -44.36
C ILE A 828 13.56 23.68 -44.33
N SER A 829 13.25 23.07 -45.47
CA SER A 829 12.19 22.05 -45.59
C SER A 829 12.53 20.77 -44.81
N THR A 830 13.79 20.33 -44.87
CA THR A 830 14.31 19.21 -44.07
C THR A 830 14.39 19.57 -42.58
N LEU A 831 14.74 20.83 -42.29
CA LEU A 831 14.79 21.37 -40.93
C LEU A 831 13.41 21.40 -40.26
N LEU A 832 12.32 21.63 -41.00
CA LEU A 832 10.95 21.64 -40.43
C LEU A 832 10.56 20.30 -39.80
N LEU A 833 10.92 19.18 -40.42
CA LEU A 833 10.68 17.84 -39.85
C LEU A 833 11.49 17.62 -38.57
N THR A 834 12.71 18.16 -38.54
CA THR A 834 13.60 18.10 -37.38
C THR A 834 13.09 18.98 -36.25
N LEU A 835 12.64 20.20 -36.56
CA LEU A 835 12.05 21.16 -35.62
C LEU A 835 10.69 20.71 -35.08
N HIS A 836 10.02 19.79 -35.76
CA HIS A 836 8.85 19.12 -35.20
C HIS A 836 9.24 18.10 -34.12
N ASN A 837 10.33 17.36 -34.30
CA ASN A 837 10.75 16.31 -33.38
C ASN A 837 11.55 16.83 -32.17
N ILE A 838 12.45 17.81 -32.35
CA ILE A 838 13.33 18.33 -31.27
C ILE A 838 12.53 18.78 -30.03
N PRO A 839 11.49 19.62 -30.14
CA PRO A 839 10.68 20.02 -28.98
C PRO A 839 9.91 18.85 -28.38
N GLY A 840 9.58 17.84 -29.20
CA GLY A 840 9.00 16.58 -28.77
C GLY A 840 9.86 15.83 -27.74
N ILE A 841 11.19 16.00 -27.77
CA ILE A 841 12.12 15.41 -26.79
C ILE A 841 11.80 15.90 -25.39
N LEU A 842 11.72 17.22 -25.19
CA LEU A 842 11.38 17.81 -23.89
C LEU A 842 9.90 17.59 -23.56
N SER A 843 9.04 17.64 -24.57
CA SER A 843 7.61 17.51 -24.39
C SER A 843 7.18 16.16 -23.84
N CYS A 844 7.68 15.04 -24.39
CA CYS A 844 7.27 13.71 -23.92
C CYS A 844 7.65 13.48 -22.46
N PHE A 845 8.85 13.94 -22.06
CA PHE A 845 9.25 13.95 -20.65
C PHE A 845 8.37 14.90 -19.83
N PHE A 846 8.12 16.12 -20.29
CA PHE A 846 7.29 17.10 -19.60
C PHE A 846 5.87 16.59 -19.34
N PHE A 847 5.19 16.03 -20.35
CA PHE A 847 3.84 15.48 -20.20
C PHE A 847 3.82 14.19 -19.39
N GLY A 848 4.86 13.34 -19.49
CA GLY A 848 5.04 12.18 -18.61
C GLY A 848 5.25 12.58 -17.15
N TRP A 849 6.10 13.58 -16.91
CA TRP A 849 6.33 14.19 -15.60
C TRP A 849 5.09 14.86 -15.06
N LEU A 850 4.37 15.65 -15.86
CA LEU A 850 3.12 16.31 -15.47
C LEU A 850 2.05 15.29 -15.07
N THR A 851 2.06 14.13 -15.71
CA THR A 851 1.14 13.01 -15.42
C THR A 851 1.49 12.29 -14.12
N ASP A 852 2.77 12.06 -13.84
CA ASP A 852 3.25 11.44 -12.61
C ASP A 852 3.63 12.47 -11.52
N ASN A 853 3.32 13.76 -11.73
CA ASN A 853 3.74 14.85 -10.84
C ASN A 853 3.04 14.71 -9.48
N LYS A 854 3.86 14.61 -8.43
CA LYS A 854 3.38 14.40 -7.07
C LYS A 854 2.92 15.68 -6.39
N TYR A 855 3.32 16.86 -6.90
CA TYR A 855 3.03 18.18 -6.31
C TYR A 855 1.74 18.80 -6.87
N HIS A 856 1.50 18.68 -8.18
CA HIS A 856 0.30 19.20 -8.85
C HIS A 856 -0.41 18.07 -9.58
N GLN A 857 -1.41 17.47 -8.93
CA GLN A 857 -2.16 16.34 -9.47
C GLN A 857 -3.22 16.83 -10.46
N PHE A 858 -2.83 16.95 -11.74
CA PHE A 858 -3.77 17.15 -12.83
C PHE A 858 -4.37 15.80 -13.26
N SER A 859 -5.67 15.78 -13.57
CA SER A 859 -6.29 14.57 -14.14
C SER A 859 -5.69 14.25 -15.52
N ALA A 860 -5.66 12.97 -15.91
CA ALA A 860 -5.18 12.58 -17.23
C ALA A 860 -5.97 13.27 -18.34
N ALA A 861 -7.28 13.48 -18.13
CA ALA A 861 -8.13 14.32 -18.97
C ALA A 861 -7.63 15.76 -19.12
N THR A 862 -7.26 16.44 -18.02
CA THR A 862 -6.75 17.83 -18.03
C THR A 862 -5.45 17.93 -18.81
N ILE A 863 -4.52 17.01 -18.57
CA ILE A 863 -3.20 17.00 -19.21
C ILE A 863 -3.31 16.72 -20.71
N THR A 864 -4.10 15.70 -21.08
CA THR A 864 -4.39 15.35 -22.48
C THR A 864 -5.05 16.51 -23.21
N CYS A 865 -5.92 17.24 -22.52
CA CYS A 865 -6.59 18.39 -23.06
C CYS A 865 -5.68 19.60 -23.28
N LEU A 866 -4.73 19.84 -22.36
CA LEU A 866 -3.72 20.88 -22.52
C LEU A 866 -2.90 20.65 -23.80
N SER A 867 -2.43 19.42 -24.01
CA SER A 867 -1.73 19.02 -25.24
C SER A 867 -2.61 19.22 -26.48
N ALA A 868 -3.86 18.74 -26.46
CA ALA A 868 -4.78 18.82 -27.60
C ALA A 868 -5.14 20.26 -28.00
N PHE A 869 -5.58 21.10 -27.06
CA PHE A 869 -5.99 22.47 -27.38
C PHE A 869 -4.81 23.37 -27.75
N ALA A 870 -3.65 23.24 -27.08
CA ALA A 870 -2.47 24.01 -27.46
C ALA A 870 -1.96 23.63 -28.86
N SER A 871 -2.03 22.34 -29.22
CA SER A 871 -1.72 21.88 -30.58
C SER A 871 -2.70 22.43 -31.60
N SER A 872 -4.02 22.37 -31.34
CA SER A 872 -5.03 22.94 -32.22
C SER A 872 -4.89 24.47 -32.39
N ALA A 873 -4.65 25.19 -31.29
CA ALA A 873 -4.39 26.62 -31.33
C ALA A 873 -3.17 26.95 -32.20
N SER A 874 -2.09 26.15 -32.11
CA SER A 874 -0.92 26.36 -32.98
C SER A 874 -1.23 26.13 -34.46
N VAL A 875 -2.11 25.19 -34.81
CA VAL A 875 -2.56 24.99 -36.19
C VAL A 875 -3.31 26.23 -36.66
N PHE A 876 -4.27 26.72 -35.88
CA PHE A 876 -5.10 27.82 -36.34
C PHE A 876 -4.37 29.18 -36.36
N LEU A 877 -3.48 29.41 -35.40
CA LEU A 877 -2.83 30.71 -35.18
C LEU A 877 -1.46 30.82 -35.82
N LEU A 878 -0.72 29.72 -36.01
CA LEU A 878 0.64 29.75 -36.55
C LEU A 878 0.69 29.18 -37.96
N TRP A 879 0.08 28.01 -38.20
CA TRP A 879 0.06 27.45 -39.56
C TRP A 879 -0.97 28.17 -40.44
N GLY A 880 -2.20 28.33 -39.95
CA GLY A 880 -3.29 28.97 -40.69
C GLY A 880 -3.02 30.43 -41.06
N LEU A 881 -2.27 31.16 -40.23
CA LEU A 881 -1.89 32.56 -40.46
C LEU A 881 -0.54 32.73 -41.17
N SER A 882 0.13 31.65 -41.60
CA SER A 882 1.39 31.78 -42.33
C SER A 882 1.14 32.34 -43.74
N VAL A 883 1.90 33.38 -44.12
CA VAL A 883 1.70 34.20 -45.33
C VAL A 883 2.92 34.11 -46.25
N ASP A 884 2.74 34.51 -47.51
CA ASP A 884 3.75 34.49 -48.56
C ASP A 884 4.99 35.35 -48.23
N GLY A 885 6.16 34.71 -48.36
CA GLY A 885 7.47 35.39 -48.39
C GLY A 885 8.42 35.13 -47.21
N SER A 886 7.97 34.50 -46.11
CA SER A 886 8.86 34.14 -45.00
C SER A 886 8.49 32.81 -44.31
N PRO A 887 9.45 31.90 -44.09
CA PRO A 887 9.20 30.64 -43.37
C PRO A 887 9.14 30.81 -41.85
N ALA A 888 9.29 32.02 -41.30
CA ALA A 888 9.42 32.25 -39.86
C ALA A 888 8.23 31.71 -39.05
N LEU A 889 6.99 32.01 -39.45
CA LEU A 889 5.81 31.55 -38.71
C LEU A 889 5.62 30.03 -38.83
N THR A 890 5.96 29.46 -39.99
CA THR A 890 5.94 28.02 -40.26
C THR A 890 6.98 27.26 -39.42
N LEU A 891 8.15 27.87 -39.16
CA LEU A 891 9.17 27.36 -38.23
C LEU A 891 8.69 27.41 -36.78
N VAL A 892 8.07 28.51 -36.35
CA VAL A 892 7.49 28.62 -35.00
C VAL A 892 6.35 27.61 -34.82
N PHE A 893 5.50 27.43 -35.84
CA PHE A 893 4.47 26.39 -35.85
C PHE A 893 5.09 25.00 -35.67
N ALA A 894 6.12 24.64 -36.45
CA ALA A 894 6.79 23.35 -36.32
C ALA A 894 7.27 23.10 -34.89
N ILE A 895 7.81 24.14 -34.23
CA ILE A 895 8.30 24.05 -32.85
C ILE A 895 7.16 23.87 -31.85
N VAL A 896 6.14 24.73 -31.90
CA VAL A 896 5.03 24.75 -30.92
C VAL A 896 4.14 23.51 -31.09
N PHE A 897 3.78 23.18 -32.32
CA PHE A 897 3.01 21.96 -32.62
C PHE A 897 3.83 20.71 -32.30
N GLY A 898 5.13 20.70 -32.62
CA GLY A 898 6.06 19.63 -32.25
C GLY A 898 6.12 19.38 -30.74
N PHE A 899 6.13 20.44 -29.93
CA PHE A 899 6.06 20.33 -28.48
C PHE A 899 4.71 19.74 -28.07
N PHE A 900 3.59 20.46 -28.25
CA PHE A 900 2.33 20.04 -27.67
C PHE A 900 1.79 18.73 -28.26
N ALA A 901 1.87 18.54 -29.58
CA ALA A 901 1.32 17.37 -30.23
C ALA A 901 2.23 16.15 -30.06
N GLY A 902 3.55 16.36 -29.97
CA GLY A 902 4.54 15.31 -29.68
C GLY A 902 4.37 14.70 -28.29
N GLY A 903 3.99 15.51 -27.29
CA GLY A 903 3.77 15.08 -25.91
C GLY A 903 2.46 14.32 -25.65
N TYR A 904 1.51 14.35 -26.60
CA TYR A 904 0.18 13.74 -26.43
C TYR A 904 0.25 12.26 -26.06
N SER A 905 1.18 11.49 -26.65
CA SER A 905 1.31 10.05 -26.37
C SER A 905 1.92 9.75 -25.02
N ALA A 906 2.63 10.70 -24.41
CA ALA A 906 3.15 10.54 -23.05
C ALA A 906 2.03 10.60 -21.99
N THR A 907 0.85 11.16 -22.33
CA THR A 907 -0.31 11.19 -21.42
C THR A 907 -1.00 9.82 -21.31
N TRP A 908 -0.72 8.88 -22.23
CA TRP A 908 -1.35 7.55 -22.25
C TRP A 908 -1.05 6.73 -20.99
N GLY A 909 0.09 6.97 -20.33
CA GLY A 909 0.37 6.38 -19.02
C GLY A 909 -0.66 6.80 -17.96
N GLY A 910 -1.07 8.06 -17.97
CA GLY A 910 -2.12 8.59 -17.09
C GLY A 910 -3.51 8.12 -17.48
N ILE A 911 -3.82 8.06 -18.79
CA ILE A 911 -5.08 7.49 -19.29
C ILE A 911 -5.23 6.04 -18.83
N THR A 912 -4.17 5.25 -18.92
CA THR A 912 -4.15 3.85 -18.47
C THR A 912 -4.46 3.75 -16.98
N LYS A 913 -3.85 4.62 -16.15
CA LYS A 913 -4.09 4.69 -14.70
C LYS A 913 -5.53 5.08 -14.35
N GLU A 914 -6.15 5.98 -15.12
CA GLU A 914 -7.55 6.35 -14.90
C GLU A 914 -8.52 5.21 -15.30
N LEU A 915 -8.20 4.45 -16.36
CA LEU A 915 -8.97 3.25 -16.74
C LEU A 915 -8.81 2.12 -15.71
N GLU A 916 -7.63 1.97 -15.10
CA GLU A 916 -7.40 1.07 -13.96
C GLU A 916 -8.26 1.48 -12.75
N SER A 917 -8.25 2.78 -12.39
CA SER A 917 -9.06 3.30 -11.29
C SER A 917 -10.57 3.11 -11.51
N GLU A 918 -11.07 3.28 -12.74
CA GLU A 918 -12.49 3.02 -13.05
C GLU A 918 -12.84 1.53 -12.92
N ALA A 919 -11.94 0.63 -13.33
CA ALA A 919 -12.14 -0.80 -13.17
C ALA A 919 -12.12 -1.21 -11.68
N GLU A 920 -11.23 -0.63 -10.87
CA GLU A 920 -11.16 -0.84 -9.42
C GLU A 920 -12.45 -0.41 -8.71
N GLU A 921 -13.05 0.73 -9.08
CA GLU A 921 -14.35 1.17 -8.55
C GLU A 921 -15.48 0.14 -8.79
N HIS A 922 -15.34 -0.69 -9.82
CA HIS A 922 -16.30 -1.76 -10.15
C HIS A 922 -15.84 -3.16 -9.69
N ASN A 923 -14.78 -3.24 -8.88
CA ASN A 923 -14.19 -4.50 -8.42
C ASN A 923 -13.71 -5.41 -9.58
N GLU A 924 -13.25 -4.80 -10.67
CA GLU A 924 -12.70 -5.46 -11.85
C GLU A 924 -11.19 -5.22 -11.97
N THR A 925 -10.49 -6.04 -12.74
CA THR A 925 -9.06 -5.85 -13.06
C THR A 925 -8.92 -5.56 -14.55
N ILE A 926 -7.95 -4.72 -14.93
CA ILE A 926 -7.57 -4.45 -16.31
C ILE A 926 -6.05 -4.57 -16.44
N ASP A 927 -5.57 -5.06 -17.59
CA ASP A 927 -4.14 -5.14 -17.86
C ASP A 927 -3.63 -3.84 -18.51
N SER A 928 -2.61 -3.23 -17.90
CA SER A 928 -2.04 -1.96 -18.32
C SER A 928 -1.42 -2.02 -19.71
N SER A 929 -0.72 -3.12 -20.01
CA SER A 929 -0.05 -3.32 -21.30
C SER A 929 -1.07 -3.54 -22.41
N LEU A 930 -2.14 -4.29 -22.14
CA LEU A 930 -3.28 -4.42 -23.07
C LEU A 930 -3.90 -3.07 -23.38
N THR A 931 -4.12 -2.23 -22.36
CA THR A 931 -4.72 -0.89 -22.51
C THR A 931 -3.83 0.01 -23.36
N TYR A 932 -2.51 0.01 -23.10
CA TYR A 932 -1.54 0.74 -23.91
C TYR A 932 -1.50 0.25 -25.37
N GLY A 933 -1.59 -1.07 -25.58
CA GLY A 933 -1.71 -1.68 -26.91
C GLY A 933 -2.98 -1.23 -27.67
N LEU A 934 -4.12 -1.15 -26.98
CA LEU A 934 -5.37 -0.64 -27.55
C LEU A 934 -5.26 0.85 -27.96
N LEU A 935 -4.63 1.69 -27.14
CA LEU A 935 -4.39 3.10 -27.49
C LEU A 935 -3.48 3.26 -28.71
N ASN A 936 -2.47 2.39 -28.87
CA ASN A 936 -1.65 2.36 -30.08
C ASN A 936 -2.47 1.94 -31.32
N GLY A 937 -3.37 0.97 -31.18
CA GLY A 937 -4.30 0.60 -32.25
C GLY A 937 -5.21 1.77 -32.67
N ALA A 938 -5.74 2.52 -31.70
CA ALA A 938 -6.52 3.73 -31.96
C ALA A 938 -5.73 4.76 -32.78
N ARG A 939 -4.45 4.98 -32.42
CA ARG A 939 -3.55 5.87 -33.18
C ARG A 939 -3.33 5.39 -34.61
N GLY A 940 -3.17 4.08 -34.81
CA GLY A 940 -3.05 3.48 -36.15
C GLY A 940 -4.26 3.77 -37.03
N ILE A 941 -5.47 3.57 -36.51
CA ILE A 941 -6.72 3.88 -37.23
C ILE A 941 -6.79 5.38 -37.56
N GLY A 942 -6.36 6.23 -36.63
CA GLY A 942 -6.27 7.67 -36.85
C GLY A 942 -5.32 8.04 -37.99
N PHE A 943 -4.10 7.49 -38.01
CA PHE A 943 -3.11 7.78 -39.07
C PHE A 943 -3.60 7.36 -40.46
N VAL A 944 -4.21 6.17 -40.57
CA VAL A 944 -4.79 5.70 -41.84
C VAL A 944 -5.92 6.62 -42.29
N SER A 945 -6.83 6.95 -41.37
CA SER A 945 -7.94 7.87 -41.64
C SER A 945 -7.45 9.25 -42.08
N GLY A 946 -6.44 9.80 -41.41
CA GLY A 946 -5.85 11.11 -41.74
C GLY A 946 -5.26 11.14 -43.15
N GLY A 947 -4.50 10.11 -43.53
CA GLY A 947 -3.94 9.99 -44.88
C GLY A 947 -5.01 9.80 -45.97
N LEU A 948 -6.10 9.08 -45.69
CA LEU A 948 -7.20 8.94 -46.64
C LEU A 948 -7.99 10.23 -46.82
N VAL A 949 -8.18 10.99 -45.74
CA VAL A 949 -8.93 12.25 -45.74
C VAL A 949 -8.12 13.40 -46.32
N SER A 950 -6.78 13.37 -46.27
CA SER A 950 -5.95 14.47 -46.78
C SER A 950 -6.06 14.69 -48.29
N ILE A 951 -6.23 13.63 -49.08
CA ILE A 951 -6.34 13.70 -50.55
C ILE A 951 -7.56 14.54 -50.98
N PRO A 952 -8.80 14.20 -50.59
CA PRO A 952 -9.97 15.01 -50.96
C PRO A 952 -9.93 16.42 -50.35
N LEU A 953 -9.31 16.60 -49.18
CA LEU A 953 -9.14 17.94 -48.59
C LEU A 953 -8.21 18.84 -49.42
N LEU A 954 -7.13 18.29 -49.99
CA LEU A 954 -6.26 19.02 -50.91
C LEU A 954 -6.94 19.29 -52.25
N SER A 955 -7.79 18.37 -52.71
CA SER A 955 -8.57 18.54 -53.95
C SER A 955 -9.73 19.52 -53.83
N ALA A 956 -10.22 19.81 -52.61
CA ALA A 956 -11.32 20.74 -52.37
C ALA A 956 -11.01 22.20 -52.78
N GLY A 957 -9.73 22.54 -52.99
CA GLY A 957 -9.30 23.83 -53.54
C GLY A 957 -9.37 24.99 -52.54
N ASP A 958 -9.13 26.20 -53.04
CA ASP A 958 -9.09 27.43 -52.23
C ASP A 958 -10.45 27.72 -51.58
N THR A 959 -10.45 27.95 -50.27
CA THR A 959 -11.66 28.11 -49.45
C THR A 959 -12.30 29.51 -49.54
N GLY A 960 -11.82 30.36 -50.46
CA GLY A 960 -12.38 31.69 -50.70
C GLY A 960 -11.86 32.79 -49.76
N TRP A 961 -10.76 32.54 -49.04
CA TRP A 961 -10.14 33.47 -48.07
C TRP A 961 -9.09 34.42 -48.70
N GLY A 962 -9.10 34.58 -50.02
CA GLY A 962 -8.39 35.64 -50.72
C GLY A 962 -6.86 35.65 -50.56
N GLY A 963 -6.20 34.48 -50.55
CA GLY A 963 -4.74 34.31 -50.65
C GLY A 963 -3.87 34.96 -49.57
N ARG A 964 -4.43 35.71 -48.62
CA ARG A 964 -3.67 36.49 -47.61
C ARG A 964 -3.15 35.66 -46.43
N PHE A 965 -3.67 34.46 -46.24
CA PHE A 965 -3.32 33.57 -45.13
C PHE A 965 -3.26 32.12 -45.63
N GLY A 966 -2.57 31.23 -44.90
CA GLY A 966 -2.49 29.81 -45.19
C GLY A 966 -3.85 29.12 -45.45
N TYR A 967 -4.93 29.62 -44.85
CA TYR A 967 -6.31 29.17 -45.13
C TYR A 967 -6.77 29.40 -46.57
N GLY A 968 -6.28 30.44 -47.23
CA GLY A 968 -6.57 30.75 -48.63
C GLY A 968 -5.68 29.98 -49.62
N THR A 969 -4.97 28.95 -49.16
CA THR A 969 -4.18 28.07 -50.03
C THR A 969 -4.90 26.74 -50.25
N LYS A 970 -4.40 25.91 -51.17
CA LYS A 970 -4.89 24.52 -51.36
C LYS A 970 -4.80 23.66 -50.08
N TYR A 971 -4.01 24.08 -49.09
CA TYR A 971 -3.88 23.39 -47.80
C TYR A 971 -4.90 23.88 -46.76
N GLY A 972 -5.69 24.91 -47.04
CA GLY A 972 -6.65 25.50 -46.10
C GLY A 972 -7.65 24.49 -45.49
N PRO A 973 -8.38 23.69 -46.29
CA PRO A 973 -9.26 22.65 -45.77
C PRO A 973 -8.53 21.63 -44.87
N LEU A 974 -7.30 21.31 -45.25
CA LEU A 974 -6.42 20.41 -44.50
C LEU A 974 -6.01 21.00 -43.14
N MET A 975 -5.70 22.29 -43.07
CA MET A 975 -5.40 22.98 -41.81
C MET A 975 -6.62 23.01 -40.88
N VAL A 976 -7.81 23.31 -41.41
CA VAL A 976 -9.06 23.32 -40.63
C VAL A 976 -9.36 21.94 -40.07
N PHE A 977 -9.30 20.91 -40.90
CA PHE A 977 -9.46 19.52 -40.45
C PHE A 977 -8.44 19.17 -39.36
N THR A 978 -7.16 19.51 -39.57
CA THR A 978 -6.09 19.24 -38.60
C THR A 978 -6.38 19.91 -37.25
N GLY A 979 -6.74 21.19 -37.26
CA GLY A 979 -7.03 21.95 -36.04
C GLY A 979 -8.23 21.40 -35.28
N ILE A 980 -9.31 21.03 -35.98
CA ILE A 980 -10.51 20.42 -35.38
C ILE A 980 -10.18 19.02 -34.84
N ALA A 981 -9.58 18.16 -35.65
CA ALA A 981 -9.27 16.78 -35.30
C ALA A 981 -8.37 16.71 -34.05
N VAL A 982 -7.35 17.56 -33.98
CA VAL A 982 -6.45 17.62 -32.82
C VAL A 982 -7.17 18.16 -31.57
N ALA A 983 -8.08 19.12 -31.70
CA ALA A 983 -8.89 19.62 -30.57
C ALA A 983 -9.78 18.53 -29.95
N PHE A 984 -10.36 17.65 -30.78
CA PHE A 984 -11.13 16.50 -30.33
C PHE A 984 -10.30 15.49 -29.50
N GLY A 985 -8.98 15.56 -29.57
CA GLY A 985 -8.09 14.84 -28.65
C GLY A 985 -8.28 15.21 -27.17
N GLY A 986 -8.92 16.34 -26.87
CA GLY A 986 -9.23 16.83 -25.52
C GLY A 986 -10.58 16.39 -24.96
N LEU A 987 -11.35 15.55 -25.66
CA LEU A 987 -12.69 15.08 -25.23
C LEU A 987 -12.73 14.44 -23.83
N GLY A 988 -11.59 14.02 -23.26
CA GLY A 988 -11.48 13.51 -21.89
C GLY A 988 -12.01 14.48 -20.81
N LEU A 989 -11.99 15.80 -21.04
CA LEU A 989 -12.53 16.79 -20.09
C LEU A 989 -14.05 16.65 -19.86
N ILE A 990 -14.81 16.26 -20.88
CA ILE A 990 -16.27 16.05 -20.78
C ILE A 990 -16.57 14.95 -19.75
N ARG A 991 -15.67 13.96 -19.64
CA ARG A 991 -15.76 12.89 -18.66
C ARG A 991 -15.33 13.35 -17.26
N ALA A 992 -14.22 14.07 -17.14
CA ALA A 992 -13.76 14.63 -15.86
C ALA A 992 -14.83 15.56 -15.21
N ALA A 993 -15.55 16.34 -16.02
CA ALA A 993 -16.66 17.17 -15.57
C ALA A 993 -17.86 16.34 -15.06
N ARG A 994 -18.22 15.25 -15.75
CA ARG A 994 -19.34 14.36 -15.36
C ARG A 994 -19.04 13.53 -14.11
N LEU A 995 -17.79 13.09 -13.91
CA LEU A 995 -17.37 12.37 -12.70
C LEU A 995 -17.36 13.29 -11.47
N ARG A 996 -16.96 14.56 -11.63
CA ARG A 996 -17.08 15.58 -10.57
C ARG A 996 -18.54 15.85 -10.19
N GLN A 997 -19.45 15.93 -11.16
CA GLN A 997 -20.89 16.11 -10.90
C GLN A 997 -21.52 14.93 -10.14
N ARG A 998 -21.09 13.68 -10.41
CA ARG A 998 -21.57 12.50 -9.66
C ARG A 998 -21.08 12.44 -8.21
N LYS A 999 -19.85 12.87 -7.94
CA LYS A 999 -19.33 12.97 -6.56
C LYS A 999 -20.06 14.04 -5.74
N THR A 1000 -20.47 15.13 -6.36
CA THR A 1000 -21.28 16.17 -5.70
C THR A 1000 -22.76 15.80 -5.52
N SER A 1001 -23.32 14.90 -6.34
CA SER A 1001 -24.71 14.44 -6.20
C SER A 1001 -24.89 13.26 -5.25
N ALA A 1002 -23.82 12.52 -4.95
CA ALA A 1002 -23.83 11.44 -3.94
C ALA A 1002 -23.51 11.94 -2.52
N SER A 1003 -23.15 13.22 -2.38
CA SER A 1003 -22.89 13.91 -1.11
C SER A 1003 -24.01 14.90 -0.74
N GLY A 1004 -25.21 14.73 -1.32
CA GLY A 1004 -26.39 15.56 -1.08
C GLY A 1004 -27.50 14.78 -0.41
#